data_AF-A0A2S6A3A6-F1
#
_entry.id   AF-A0A2S6A3A6-F1
#
_cell.length_a   1.000
_cell.length_b   1.000
_cell.length_c   1.000
_cell.angle_alpha   90.00
_cell.angle_beta   90.00
_cell.angle_gamma   90.00
#
_symmetry.space_group_name_H-M   'P 1'
#
loop_
_entity.id
_entity.type
_entity.pdbx_description
1 polymer ?
#
loop_
_entity_poly.entity_id
_entity_poly.type
_entity_poly.pdbx_seq_one_letter_code
_entity_poly.pdbx_strand_id
1 'polypeptide(L)'
;MIGDTGTVHGRFGPDWEFEFFDPARWQPRAVARRCWNLMSATRRRRWSVSALAVFVVMVVLPVVLGAVATAQTGEGDAEGSSVNSGLSWMHVRDSSGAELSSYIFATNHGGLLHPANTALSLVLSLEFAGWMVIVTTAIWLIGYALSFAWLNLFSRALEGVAHSLSGQIATPMMLAAAVTIGAFFVAWFVVRGFHAKATMQVVSMLLIAVAGPIFLAEPLADVLSSDGLLAQGRNIGVSVAAGLNGNSNPNASALVPQMQADLADNFARRPLQVWNFGRVVDTDSACKAAWTSAVMNGSENAVKEGMKNCDRTAYKATQNPTVPQIGAGLILLVAGTILLLFAVYLSLKIIKAALDTIYHGFMSIFGFAAGGFVYGPTQTFLVRNIVDGFIAGARMACYTIFLGVYVLFLGNLFKEAENDVMAIFVIGAIVEIIAIFQLQRLSAGLTSGNEWVANRFALAMQGVSRGSGGGGGSGTALGMGQAGAKHKLGGAAMLATLAGVSTVSNSPLTEWMWGRTRSPLRPFSRTEREAQLAQWGVWGRENFGGADGLYTQSYMNRHQFAFAARQAAEAAGGVDTVMGASAAIQGVFDYGGGLDSAWGAMLGAGFTDEQIMSNAIRSWGIVAQNAEDETLTDKHLGHVVSAISRAQHSANRVLRGEGTAEEAAADLATLQAATFRFRRANPGGVTLDGGARHGRERRFVEQYMAAPSQEQIEQLQLVASGGRSRMASLAGIDENSADRMLMWIGNEHARVVSTAVDRLVDDPGNPRHIREVRRVISHAADTDLWASRVHRTPWNAPQPPGTNPPNPNWRREMGRVGRRIR
;
A
#
# COMPACT_ATOMS: atom_id res chain seq x y z
N MET A 1 5.53 3.53 -79.81
CA MET A 1 4.31 3.54 -80.65
C MET A 1 3.15 3.74 -79.69
N ILE A 2 2.71 4.99 -79.46
CA ILE A 2 1.58 5.66 -80.15
C ILE A 2 0.30 4.85 -79.92
N GLY A 3 -0.53 5.20 -78.94
CA GLY A 3 -1.75 6.02 -79.11
C GLY A 3 -2.97 5.10 -78.91
N ASP A 4 -4.15 5.47 -78.42
CA ASP A 4 -4.75 6.78 -78.24
C ASP A 4 -6.05 6.64 -77.39
N THR A 5 -6.33 7.70 -76.63
CA THR A 5 -7.64 8.35 -76.37
C THR A 5 -8.91 7.58 -75.91
N GLY A 6 -9.34 7.92 -74.69
CA GLY A 6 -10.74 7.89 -74.25
C GLY A 6 -11.01 9.10 -73.35
N THR A 7 -11.69 10.09 -73.91
CA THR A 7 -12.01 11.42 -73.35
C THR A 7 -13.04 11.37 -72.22
N VAL A 8 -12.75 12.04 -71.08
CA VAL A 8 -13.74 12.38 -70.04
C VAL A 8 -13.99 13.88 -70.07
N HIS A 9 -15.23 14.26 -70.41
CA HIS A 9 -15.73 15.62 -70.25
C HIS A 9 -15.88 15.97 -68.78
N GLY A 10 -15.32 17.11 -68.40
CA GLY A 10 -15.41 17.67 -67.05
C GLY A 10 -16.77 18.29 -66.71
N ARG A 11 -17.09 18.22 -65.42
CA ARG A 11 -17.75 19.31 -64.68
C ARG A 11 -16.85 19.67 -63.51
N PHE A 12 -16.20 20.83 -63.62
CA PHE A 12 -15.59 21.53 -62.50
C PHE A 12 -16.71 22.25 -61.72
N GLY A 13 -16.80 21.97 -60.42
CA GLY A 13 -17.52 22.74 -59.41
C GLY A 13 -16.67 22.79 -58.13
N PRO A 14 -16.70 23.89 -57.35
CA PRO A 14 -15.65 24.24 -56.40
C PRO A 14 -15.98 23.74 -54.98
N ASP A 15 -15.43 22.61 -54.56
CA ASP A 15 -15.63 22.05 -53.21
C ASP A 15 -14.35 22.05 -52.35
N TRP A 16 -13.47 23.02 -52.56
CA TRP A 16 -12.29 23.24 -51.71
C TRP A 16 -12.50 24.37 -50.73
N GLU A 17 -13.51 24.27 -49.86
CA GLU A 17 -13.61 25.07 -48.64
C GLU A 17 -14.64 24.43 -47.69
N PHE A 18 -14.32 24.41 -46.38
CA PHE A 18 -15.16 24.09 -45.20
C PHE A 18 -15.00 22.77 -44.39
N GLU A 19 -14.03 21.87 -44.64
CA GLU A 19 -13.79 20.77 -43.66
C GLU A 19 -13.06 21.21 -42.37
N PHE A 20 -12.44 22.38 -42.36
CA PHE A 20 -11.77 22.93 -41.15
C PHE A 20 -12.71 23.68 -40.19
N PHE A 21 -13.94 24.00 -40.64
CA PHE A 21 -14.96 24.72 -39.86
C PHE A 21 -16.18 23.85 -39.59
N ASP A 22 -15.99 22.65 -39.06
CA ASP A 22 -17.09 21.91 -38.45
C ASP A 22 -17.34 22.47 -37.03
N PRO A 23 -18.43 23.24 -36.81
CA PRO A 23 -18.74 23.80 -35.50
C PRO A 23 -19.04 22.71 -34.45
N ALA A 24 -19.36 21.47 -34.87
CA ALA A 24 -19.54 20.35 -33.96
C ALA A 24 -18.22 19.88 -33.32
N ARG A 25 -17.08 20.05 -34.00
CA ARG A 25 -15.74 19.72 -33.45
C ARG A 25 -15.30 20.69 -32.35
N TRP A 26 -15.73 21.95 -32.41
CA TRP A 26 -15.39 23.01 -31.46
C TRP A 26 -16.43 23.20 -30.36
N GLN A 27 -17.45 22.33 -30.31
CA GLN A 27 -18.41 22.35 -29.19
C GLN A 27 -17.67 22.16 -27.86
N PRO A 28 -17.91 23.01 -26.85
CA PRO A 28 -17.18 22.99 -25.57
C PRO A 28 -17.17 21.61 -24.92
N ARG A 29 -18.26 20.86 -25.08
CA ARG A 29 -18.41 19.49 -24.56
C ARG A 29 -17.55 18.47 -25.29
N ALA A 30 -17.35 18.62 -26.60
CA ALA A 30 -16.53 17.71 -27.41
C ALA A 30 -15.03 17.97 -27.18
N VAL A 31 -14.64 19.23 -27.07
CA VAL A 31 -13.28 19.65 -26.71
C VAL A 31 -12.96 19.24 -25.26
N ALA A 32 -13.88 19.48 -24.32
CA ALA A 32 -13.71 19.06 -22.93
C ALA A 32 -13.58 17.54 -22.78
N ARG A 33 -14.37 16.74 -23.53
CA ARG A 33 -14.22 15.28 -23.54
C ARG A 33 -12.88 14.83 -24.13
N ARG A 34 -12.40 15.48 -25.20
CA ARG A 34 -11.08 15.15 -25.77
C ARG A 34 -9.95 15.51 -24.82
N CYS A 35 -9.99 16.69 -24.21
CA CYS A 35 -9.05 17.08 -23.17
C CYS A 35 -9.14 16.09 -22.00
N TRP A 36 -10.32 15.73 -21.53
CA TRP A 36 -10.51 14.77 -20.43
C TRP A 36 -9.94 13.38 -20.76
N ASN A 37 -10.15 12.90 -21.98
CA ASN A 37 -9.61 11.63 -22.46
C ASN A 37 -8.08 11.69 -22.62
N LEU A 38 -7.53 12.79 -23.11
CA LEU A 38 -6.07 13.02 -23.21
C LEU A 38 -5.40 13.18 -21.83
N MET A 39 -6.08 13.81 -20.88
CA MET A 39 -5.62 14.01 -19.50
C MET A 39 -5.69 12.72 -18.68
N SER A 40 -6.64 11.83 -18.97
CA SER A 40 -6.87 10.58 -18.24
C SER A 40 -6.17 9.35 -18.81
N ALA A 41 -5.54 9.45 -19.99
CA ALA A 41 -4.95 8.34 -20.73
C ALA A 41 -3.72 7.68 -20.08
N THR A 42 -2.88 8.42 -19.33
CA THR A 42 -1.67 7.85 -18.68
C THR A 42 -1.47 8.35 -17.25
N ARG A 43 -0.91 7.50 -16.38
CA ARG A 43 -0.68 7.78 -14.95
C ARG A 43 0.24 8.99 -14.73
N ARG A 44 1.25 9.16 -15.60
CA ARG A 44 2.17 10.33 -15.60
C ARG A 44 1.47 11.63 -16.03
N ARG A 45 0.56 11.60 -17.02
CA ARG A 45 -0.21 12.79 -17.44
C ARG A 45 -1.24 13.21 -16.42
N ARG A 46 -1.90 12.26 -15.74
CA ARG A 46 -2.78 12.59 -14.61
C ARG A 46 -2.03 13.31 -13.50
N TRP A 47 -0.82 12.87 -13.17
CA TRP A 47 0.02 13.54 -12.17
C TRP A 47 0.48 14.92 -12.61
N SER A 48 0.96 15.07 -13.85
CA SER A 48 1.44 16.36 -14.36
C SER A 48 0.30 17.36 -14.60
N VAL A 49 -0.87 16.91 -15.06
CA VAL A 49 -2.07 17.75 -15.20
C VAL A 49 -2.67 18.08 -13.84
N SER A 50 -2.65 17.17 -12.86
CA SER A 50 -3.10 17.50 -11.49
C SER A 50 -2.14 18.47 -10.82
N ALA A 51 -0.83 18.32 -11.01
CA ALA A 51 0.17 19.26 -10.53
C ALA A 51 0.04 20.63 -11.20
N LEU A 52 -0.19 20.66 -12.52
CA LEU A 52 -0.45 21.88 -13.29
C LEU A 52 -1.78 22.53 -12.88
N ALA A 53 -2.84 21.75 -12.64
CA ALA A 53 -4.13 22.26 -12.21
C ALA A 53 -4.07 22.79 -10.78
N VAL A 54 -3.35 22.11 -9.87
CA VAL A 54 -3.09 22.61 -8.51
C VAL A 54 -2.25 23.88 -8.57
N PHE A 55 -1.21 23.93 -9.40
CA PHE A 55 -0.39 25.13 -9.61
C PHE A 55 -1.22 26.29 -10.19
N VAL A 56 -2.04 26.03 -11.21
CA VAL A 56 -2.94 27.03 -11.81
C VAL A 56 -4.00 27.48 -10.81
N VAL A 57 -4.58 26.60 -10.00
CA VAL A 57 -5.55 26.97 -8.96
C VAL A 57 -4.87 27.72 -7.80
N MET A 58 -3.64 27.37 -7.43
CA MET A 58 -2.87 28.05 -6.37
C MET A 58 -2.33 29.41 -6.82
N VAL A 59 -2.02 29.61 -8.10
CA VAL A 59 -1.42 30.84 -8.60
C VAL A 59 -2.47 31.73 -9.26
N VAL A 60 -3.31 31.20 -10.15
CA VAL A 60 -4.26 32.00 -10.94
C VAL A 60 -5.47 32.41 -10.12
N LEU A 61 -5.94 31.58 -9.19
CA LEU A 61 -7.14 31.90 -8.40
C LEU A 61 -6.88 33.05 -7.40
N PRO A 62 -5.72 33.12 -6.70
CA PRO A 62 -5.33 34.30 -5.93
C PRO A 62 -5.01 35.52 -6.80
N VAL A 63 -4.36 35.35 -7.96
CA VAL A 63 -4.09 36.45 -8.90
C VAL A 63 -5.38 37.06 -9.45
N VAL A 64 -6.37 36.22 -9.81
CA VAL A 64 -7.67 36.68 -10.30
C VAL A 64 -8.46 37.34 -9.18
N LEU A 65 -8.52 36.75 -7.99
CA LEU A 65 -9.20 37.37 -6.83
C LEU A 65 -8.53 38.69 -6.40
N GLY A 66 -7.20 38.79 -6.49
CA GLY A 66 -6.46 40.03 -6.24
C GLY A 66 -6.72 41.10 -7.30
N ALA A 67 -6.86 40.73 -8.57
CA ALA A 67 -7.13 41.67 -9.66
C ALA A 67 -8.56 42.22 -9.66
N VAL A 68 -9.57 41.48 -9.16
CA VAL A 68 -10.93 42.03 -9.02
C VAL A 68 -11.04 43.01 -7.84
N ALA A 69 -10.18 42.89 -6.83
CA ALA A 69 -10.21 43.71 -5.62
C ALA A 69 -9.49 45.06 -5.78
N THR A 70 -8.44 45.15 -6.62
CA THR A 70 -7.76 46.43 -6.92
C THR A 70 -8.56 47.35 -7.84
N ALA A 71 -9.64 46.85 -8.46
CA ALA A 71 -10.52 47.63 -9.32
C ALA A 71 -11.67 48.35 -8.55
N GLN A 72 -11.86 48.09 -7.25
CA GLN A 72 -12.99 48.62 -6.47
C GLN A 72 -12.67 49.74 -5.47
N THR A 73 -11.41 50.16 -5.31
CA THR A 73 -11.08 51.29 -4.43
C THR A 73 -11.06 52.60 -5.20
N GLY A 74 -12.21 53.29 -5.19
CA GLY A 74 -12.26 54.74 -5.40
C GLY A 74 -11.54 55.46 -4.24
N GLU A 75 -11.01 56.63 -4.56
CA GLU A 75 -10.24 57.56 -3.72
C GLU A 75 -10.64 57.56 -2.22
N GLY A 76 -9.70 57.21 -1.34
CA GLY A 76 -9.84 57.38 0.11
C GLY A 76 -8.95 56.45 0.95
N ASP A 77 -7.81 56.99 1.42
CA ASP A 77 -7.01 56.68 2.63
C ASP A 77 -7.24 55.37 3.44
N ALA A 78 -7.35 54.23 2.77
CA ALA A 78 -7.29 52.90 3.40
C ALA A 78 -6.24 52.04 2.70
N GLU A 79 -4.97 52.44 2.84
CA GLU A 79 -3.79 51.75 2.31
C GLU A 79 -3.45 50.49 3.15
N GLY A 80 -4.36 49.52 3.12
CA GLY A 80 -4.13 48.14 3.55
C GLY A 80 -4.77 47.22 2.53
N SER A 81 -4.02 46.24 2.01
CA SER A 81 -4.53 45.21 1.09
C SER A 81 -5.91 44.70 1.56
N SER A 82 -6.95 44.98 0.77
CA SER A 82 -8.35 44.63 1.08
C SER A 82 -8.58 43.11 1.24
N VAL A 83 -7.63 42.31 0.76
CA VAL A 83 -7.60 40.85 0.87
C VAL A 83 -7.46 40.40 2.34
N ASN A 84 -6.70 41.13 3.16
CA ASN A 84 -6.44 40.71 4.53
C ASN A 84 -7.66 40.90 5.45
N SER A 85 -8.53 41.88 5.16
CA SER A 85 -9.82 42.05 5.85
C SER A 85 -10.77 40.87 5.65
N GLY A 86 -10.72 40.21 4.49
CA GLY A 86 -11.51 39.01 4.18
C GLY A 86 -11.10 37.74 4.94
N LEU A 87 -9.92 37.75 5.59
CA LEU A 87 -9.40 36.64 6.39
C LEU A 87 -9.68 36.79 7.90
N SER A 88 -10.20 37.94 8.33
CA SER A 88 -10.44 38.27 9.76
C SER A 88 -11.38 37.30 10.48
N TRP A 89 -12.29 36.62 9.77
CA TRP A 89 -13.18 35.61 10.36
C TRP A 89 -12.42 34.37 10.87
N MET A 90 -11.18 34.15 10.41
CA MET A 90 -10.38 32.98 10.77
C MET A 90 -9.71 33.12 12.14
N HIS A 91 -9.57 34.33 12.70
CA HIS A 91 -9.04 34.57 14.05
C HIS A 91 -7.71 33.86 14.36
N VAL A 92 -6.81 33.78 13.37
CA VAL A 92 -5.46 33.23 13.55
C VAL A 92 -4.56 34.31 14.14
N ARG A 93 -4.03 34.04 15.34
CA ARG A 93 -3.16 34.97 16.08
C ARG A 93 -1.75 34.41 16.22
N ASP A 94 -0.78 35.31 16.21
CA ASP A 94 0.61 35.04 16.52
C ASP A 94 0.85 34.96 18.05
N SER A 95 2.08 34.66 18.48
CA SER A 95 2.40 34.57 19.92
C SER A 95 2.33 35.92 20.67
N SER A 96 2.31 37.03 19.94
CA SER A 96 2.19 38.39 20.48
C SER A 96 0.74 38.87 20.53
N GLY A 97 -0.21 38.03 20.12
CA GLY A 97 -1.64 38.30 20.08
C GLY A 97 -2.12 39.03 18.83
N ALA A 98 -1.23 39.35 17.88
CA ALA A 98 -1.59 40.01 16.62
C ALA A 98 -2.25 39.04 15.64
N GLU A 99 -3.31 39.52 15.00
CA GLU A 99 -4.06 38.72 14.04
C GLU A 99 -3.37 38.76 12.68
N LEU A 100 -3.29 37.60 12.00
CA LEU A 100 -2.65 37.54 10.68
C LEU A 100 -3.37 38.43 9.66
N SER A 101 -4.69 38.62 9.80
CA SER A 101 -5.46 39.53 8.96
C SER A 101 -5.08 41.01 9.12
N SER A 102 -4.30 41.39 10.13
CA SER A 102 -3.82 42.77 10.29
C SER A 102 -2.40 42.98 9.73
N TYR A 103 -1.76 41.92 9.21
CA TYR A 103 -0.40 42.01 8.68
C TYR A 103 -0.37 42.83 7.40
N ILE A 104 0.68 43.63 7.24
CA ILE A 104 0.87 44.52 6.09
C ILE A 104 2.32 44.47 5.61
N PHE A 105 2.49 44.57 4.30
CA PHE A 105 3.81 44.66 3.68
C PHE A 105 4.20 46.14 3.55
N ALA A 106 5.18 46.58 4.34
CA ALA A 106 5.58 48.00 4.39
C ALA A 106 6.55 48.33 3.26
N THR A 107 6.09 49.05 2.23
CA THR A 107 6.90 49.41 1.07
C THR A 107 6.54 50.79 0.52
N ASN A 108 7.45 51.44 -0.18
CA ASN A 108 7.14 52.70 -0.84
C ASN A 108 6.43 52.43 -2.17
N HIS A 109 5.13 52.71 -2.24
CA HIS A 109 4.28 52.50 -3.42
C HIS A 109 4.64 53.43 -4.60
N GLY A 110 5.53 54.41 -4.38
CA GLY A 110 5.94 55.37 -5.40
C GLY A 110 4.82 56.33 -5.78
N GLY A 111 5.05 57.16 -6.79
CA GLY A 111 4.06 58.11 -7.31
C GLY A 111 4.25 58.32 -8.81
N LEU A 112 3.49 59.25 -9.41
CA LEU A 112 3.51 59.56 -10.85
C LEU A 112 4.93 59.78 -11.44
N LEU A 113 5.89 60.17 -10.62
CA LEU A 113 7.28 60.46 -11.01
C LEU A 113 8.25 59.26 -10.90
N HIS A 114 7.81 58.12 -10.33
CA HIS A 114 8.62 56.89 -10.20
C HIS A 114 7.81 55.63 -10.58
N PRO A 115 7.40 55.48 -11.86
CA PRO A 115 6.50 54.41 -12.30
C PRO A 115 7.05 52.99 -12.12
N ALA A 116 8.38 52.83 -12.13
CA ALA A 116 9.03 51.54 -11.87
C ALA A 116 8.79 51.05 -10.43
N ASN A 117 8.81 51.96 -9.44
CA ASN A 117 8.56 51.61 -8.04
C ASN A 117 7.09 51.24 -7.83
N THR A 118 6.18 51.91 -8.55
CA THR A 118 4.74 51.59 -8.54
C THR A 118 4.48 50.20 -9.10
N ALA A 119 5.08 49.85 -10.24
CA ALA A 119 4.94 48.51 -10.81
C ALA A 119 5.50 47.41 -9.89
N LEU A 120 6.67 47.64 -9.26
CA LEU A 120 7.25 46.69 -8.31
C LEU A 120 6.41 46.54 -7.03
N SER A 121 5.90 47.65 -6.48
CA SER A 121 5.04 47.62 -5.28
C SER A 121 3.71 46.91 -5.52
N LEU A 122 3.13 47.03 -6.71
CA LEU A 122 1.90 46.32 -7.10
C LEU A 122 2.12 44.81 -7.13
N VAL A 123 3.21 44.36 -7.77
CA VAL A 123 3.57 42.94 -7.84
C VAL A 123 3.83 42.37 -6.44
N LEU A 124 4.60 43.07 -5.62
CA LEU A 124 4.86 42.69 -4.23
C LEU A 124 3.58 42.63 -3.39
N SER A 125 2.68 43.58 -3.57
CA SER A 125 1.39 43.61 -2.85
C SER A 125 0.49 42.43 -3.23
N LEU A 126 0.44 42.08 -4.52
CA LEU A 126 -0.32 40.92 -5.01
C LEU A 126 0.29 39.61 -4.53
N GLU A 127 1.61 39.49 -4.58
CA GLU A 127 2.35 38.32 -4.07
C GLU A 127 2.13 38.13 -2.57
N PHE A 128 2.21 39.22 -1.80
CA PHE A 128 1.95 39.22 -0.36
C PHE A 128 0.51 38.81 -0.03
N ALA A 129 -0.48 39.36 -0.75
CA ALA A 129 -1.88 38.99 -0.58
C ALA A 129 -2.12 37.49 -0.85
N GLY A 130 -1.55 36.95 -1.94
CA GLY A 130 -1.65 35.53 -2.26
C GLY A 130 -1.02 34.64 -1.19
N TRP A 131 0.17 35.00 -0.71
CA TRP A 131 0.84 34.29 0.36
C TRP A 131 0.05 34.34 1.69
N MET A 132 -0.46 35.50 2.10
CA MET A 132 -1.26 35.64 3.32
C MET A 132 -2.55 34.81 3.30
N VAL A 133 -3.23 34.74 2.15
CA VAL A 133 -4.42 33.88 1.98
C VAL A 133 -4.06 32.41 2.20
N ILE A 134 -2.98 31.93 1.57
CA ILE A 134 -2.54 30.54 1.68
C ILE A 134 -2.14 30.22 3.13
N VAL A 135 -1.29 31.05 3.73
CA VAL A 135 -0.76 30.82 5.09
C VAL A 135 -1.86 30.87 6.13
N THR A 136 -2.69 31.92 6.12
CA THR A 136 -3.78 32.09 7.10
C THR A 136 -4.79 30.95 6.98
N THR A 137 -5.17 30.59 5.75
CA THR A 137 -6.15 29.51 5.53
C THR A 137 -5.63 28.15 5.98
N ALA A 138 -4.36 27.85 5.69
CA ALA A 138 -3.74 26.59 6.10
C ALA A 138 -3.61 26.47 7.62
N ILE A 139 -3.11 27.51 8.29
CA ILE A 139 -2.94 27.52 9.75
C ILE A 139 -4.30 27.41 10.44
N TRP A 140 -5.31 28.16 9.96
CA TRP A 140 -6.68 28.04 10.45
C TRP A 140 -7.20 26.61 10.32
N LEU A 141 -7.04 25.98 9.16
CA LEU A 141 -7.54 24.62 8.95
C LEU A 141 -6.84 23.59 9.85
N ILE A 142 -5.53 23.75 10.10
CA ILE A 142 -4.76 22.90 11.02
C ILE A 142 -5.28 23.06 12.44
N GLY A 143 -5.44 24.30 12.92
CA GLY A 143 -6.01 24.59 14.24
C GLY A 143 -7.45 24.12 14.38
N TYR A 144 -8.26 24.27 13.32
CA TYR A 144 -9.63 23.78 13.25
C TYR A 144 -9.69 22.25 13.32
N ALA A 145 -8.82 21.55 12.58
CA ALA A 145 -8.73 20.10 12.61
C ALA A 145 -8.26 19.55 13.95
N LEU A 146 -7.31 20.21 14.64
CA LEU A 146 -6.83 19.81 15.96
C LEU A 146 -7.79 20.21 17.09
N SER A 147 -8.49 21.34 17.01
CA SER A 147 -9.41 21.78 18.07
C SER A 147 -10.66 20.92 18.20
N PHE A 148 -11.02 20.15 17.15
CA PHE A 148 -12.28 19.40 17.04
C PHE A 148 -13.52 20.26 17.19
N ALA A 149 -13.40 21.58 17.08
CA ALA A 149 -14.56 22.47 17.05
C ALA A 149 -15.56 22.07 15.95
N TRP A 150 -15.05 21.49 14.86
CA TRP A 150 -15.86 20.95 13.77
C TRP A 150 -16.78 19.80 14.18
N LEU A 151 -16.40 18.99 15.19
CA LEU A 151 -17.25 17.90 15.69
C LEU A 151 -18.54 18.43 16.31
N ASN A 152 -18.53 19.62 16.91
CA ASN A 152 -19.73 20.23 17.50
C ASN A 152 -20.84 20.48 16.46
N LEU A 153 -20.46 20.71 15.21
CA LEU A 153 -21.41 20.86 14.10
C LEU A 153 -22.15 19.54 13.83
N PHE A 154 -21.44 18.41 13.95
CA PHE A 154 -21.97 17.08 13.67
C PHE A 154 -22.61 16.42 14.88
N SER A 155 -22.08 16.60 16.10
CA SER A 155 -22.64 16.02 17.32
C SER A 155 -24.07 16.49 17.54
N ARG A 156 -24.34 17.79 17.40
CA ARG A 156 -25.71 18.33 17.52
C ARG A 156 -26.68 17.74 16.50
N ALA A 157 -26.23 17.54 15.27
CA ALA A 157 -27.05 16.97 14.21
C ALA A 157 -27.31 15.47 14.42
N LEU A 158 -26.30 14.72 14.87
CA LEU A 158 -26.34 13.26 15.03
C LEU A 158 -26.98 12.83 16.33
N GLU A 159 -26.83 13.57 17.43
CA GLU A 159 -27.44 13.26 18.73
C GLU A 159 -28.97 13.20 18.63
N GLY A 160 -29.58 14.17 17.93
CA GLY A 160 -31.03 14.20 17.70
C GLY A 160 -31.52 13.02 16.86
N VAL A 161 -30.77 12.65 15.81
CA VAL A 161 -31.09 11.48 14.97
C VAL A 161 -30.91 10.19 15.76
N ALA A 162 -29.81 10.06 16.51
CA ALA A 162 -29.49 8.85 17.26
C ALA A 162 -30.47 8.60 18.42
N HIS A 163 -30.91 9.65 19.14
CA HIS A 163 -31.95 9.52 20.16
C HIS A 163 -33.30 9.09 19.57
N SER A 164 -33.70 9.68 18.45
CA SER A 164 -34.93 9.31 17.74
C SER A 164 -34.89 7.86 17.24
N LEU A 165 -33.73 7.43 16.72
CA LEU A 165 -33.54 6.10 16.17
C LEU A 165 -33.41 5.04 17.28
N SER A 166 -32.65 5.31 18.34
CA SER A 166 -32.52 4.44 19.52
C SER A 166 -33.89 4.21 20.18
N GLY A 167 -34.65 5.28 20.43
CA GLY A 167 -35.99 5.17 21.02
C GLY A 167 -36.99 4.38 20.18
N GLN A 168 -36.83 4.36 18.86
CA GLN A 168 -37.71 3.60 17.95
C GLN A 168 -37.26 2.13 17.78
N ILE A 169 -35.94 1.88 17.67
CA ILE A 169 -35.40 0.56 17.35
C ILE A 169 -35.17 -0.30 18.62
N ALA A 170 -34.79 0.30 19.75
CA ALA A 170 -34.57 -0.40 21.01
C ALA A 170 -35.87 -0.61 21.82
N THR A 171 -37.00 -0.88 21.15
CA THR A 171 -38.22 -1.24 21.86
C THR A 171 -38.03 -2.61 22.54
N PRO A 172 -38.52 -2.81 23.78
CA PRO A 172 -38.39 -4.09 24.49
C PRO A 172 -38.86 -5.31 23.67
N MET A 173 -39.83 -5.11 22.77
CA MET A 173 -40.32 -6.13 21.84
C MET A 173 -39.28 -6.57 20.80
N MET A 174 -38.49 -5.65 20.26
CA MET A 174 -37.49 -5.96 19.22
C MET A 174 -36.28 -6.69 19.82
N LEU A 175 -35.82 -6.24 20.98
CA LEU A 175 -34.78 -6.94 21.76
C LEU A 175 -35.25 -8.33 22.18
N ALA A 176 -36.48 -8.45 22.69
CA ALA A 176 -37.06 -9.74 23.03
C ALA A 176 -37.06 -10.66 21.81
N ALA A 177 -37.59 -10.21 20.65
CA ALA A 177 -37.61 -11.02 19.43
C ALA A 177 -36.20 -11.44 18.96
N ALA A 178 -35.23 -10.53 18.99
CA ALA A 178 -33.85 -10.81 18.59
C ALA A 178 -33.17 -11.84 19.51
N VAL A 179 -33.40 -11.73 20.83
CA VAL A 179 -32.93 -12.72 21.82
C VAL A 179 -33.58 -14.08 21.60
N THR A 180 -34.89 -14.13 21.32
CA THR A 180 -35.58 -15.40 21.06
C THR A 180 -35.05 -16.10 19.80
N ILE A 181 -34.77 -15.34 18.73
CA ILE A 181 -34.16 -15.88 17.51
C ILE A 181 -32.74 -16.38 17.78
N GLY A 182 -31.94 -15.63 18.54
CA GLY A 182 -30.61 -16.06 18.96
C GLY A 182 -30.64 -17.36 19.77
N ALA A 183 -31.55 -17.46 20.74
CA ALA A 183 -31.75 -18.65 21.56
C ALA A 183 -32.18 -19.87 20.74
N PHE A 184 -33.00 -19.68 19.69
CA PHE A 184 -33.36 -20.74 18.75
C PHE A 184 -32.12 -21.32 18.06
N PHE A 185 -31.19 -20.50 17.56
CA PHE A 185 -29.97 -20.99 16.93
C PHE A 185 -29.05 -21.73 17.91
N VAL A 186 -28.96 -21.27 19.17
CA VAL A 186 -28.24 -21.99 20.23
C VAL A 186 -28.85 -23.37 20.43
N ALA A 187 -30.18 -23.45 20.61
CA ALA A 187 -30.89 -24.73 20.77
C ALA A 187 -30.69 -25.64 19.54
N TRP A 188 -30.78 -25.10 18.33
CA TRP A 188 -30.54 -25.83 17.09
C TRP A 188 -29.12 -26.40 16.99
N PHE A 189 -28.09 -25.64 17.39
CA PHE A 189 -26.72 -26.13 17.38
C PHE A 189 -26.46 -27.21 18.43
N VAL A 190 -27.10 -27.11 19.60
CA VAL A 190 -27.05 -28.17 20.63
C VAL A 190 -27.71 -29.45 20.10
N VAL A 191 -28.88 -29.36 19.47
CA VAL A 191 -29.59 -30.52 18.88
C VAL A 191 -28.77 -31.16 17.75
N ARG A 192 -28.01 -30.38 16.98
CA ARG A 192 -27.15 -30.88 15.88
C ARG A 192 -25.76 -31.33 16.35
N GLY A 193 -25.47 -31.30 17.65
CA GLY A 193 -24.17 -31.74 18.22
C GLY A 193 -23.02 -30.75 18.03
N PHE A 194 -23.29 -29.51 17.60
CA PHE A 194 -22.27 -28.46 17.39
C PHE A 194 -22.04 -27.62 18.66
N HIS A 195 -21.61 -28.26 19.74
CA HIS A 195 -21.43 -27.61 21.06
C HIS A 195 -20.50 -26.39 21.02
N ALA A 196 -19.43 -26.42 20.21
CA ALA A 196 -18.52 -25.28 20.06
C ALA A 196 -19.21 -24.02 19.48
N LYS A 197 -20.09 -24.19 18.48
CA LYS A 197 -20.84 -23.08 17.89
C LYS A 197 -21.92 -22.54 18.83
N ALA A 198 -22.57 -23.44 19.58
CA ALA A 198 -23.53 -23.06 20.60
C ALA A 198 -22.87 -22.21 21.71
N THR A 199 -21.71 -22.63 22.23
CA THR A 199 -20.98 -21.87 23.25
C THR A 199 -20.54 -20.50 22.74
N MET A 200 -20.01 -20.41 21.51
CA MET A 200 -19.61 -19.12 20.93
C MET A 200 -20.79 -18.16 20.74
N GLN A 201 -21.96 -18.69 20.36
CA GLN A 201 -23.17 -17.87 20.24
C GLN A 201 -23.67 -17.37 21.59
N VAL A 202 -23.63 -18.20 22.64
CA VAL A 202 -24.01 -17.80 24.00
C VAL A 202 -23.10 -16.68 24.52
N VAL A 203 -21.78 -16.84 24.36
CA VAL A 203 -20.80 -15.82 24.76
C VAL A 203 -21.03 -14.51 24.00
N SER A 204 -21.29 -14.59 22.69
CA SER A 204 -21.54 -13.40 21.87
C SER A 204 -22.83 -12.69 22.27
N MET A 205 -23.91 -13.43 22.53
CA MET A 205 -25.17 -12.85 23.02
C MET A 205 -25.00 -12.19 24.40
N LEU A 206 -24.19 -12.78 25.29
CA LEU A 206 -23.94 -12.24 26.62
C LEU A 206 -23.10 -10.95 26.54
N LEU A 207 -22.07 -10.91 25.70
CA LEU A 207 -21.29 -9.70 25.43
C LEU A 207 -22.17 -8.57 24.89
N ILE A 208 -23.07 -8.88 23.97
CA ILE A 208 -23.97 -7.89 23.35
C ILE A 208 -25.06 -7.44 24.34
N ALA A 209 -25.53 -8.33 25.22
CA ALA A 209 -26.46 -7.98 26.29
C ALA A 209 -25.85 -7.03 27.33
N VAL A 210 -24.54 -7.13 27.59
CA VAL A 210 -23.83 -6.24 28.51
C VAL A 210 -23.44 -4.92 27.83
N ALA A 211 -22.89 -4.99 26.61
CA ALA A 211 -22.39 -3.82 25.89
C ALA A 211 -23.52 -3.00 25.22
N GLY A 212 -24.60 -3.66 24.79
CA GLY A 212 -25.70 -3.05 24.05
C GLY A 212 -26.41 -1.93 24.82
N PRO A 213 -26.81 -2.10 26.09
CA PRO A 213 -27.44 -1.03 26.87
C PRO A 213 -26.53 0.19 27.07
N ILE A 214 -25.23 -0.03 27.30
CA ILE A 214 -24.24 1.05 27.44
C ILE A 214 -24.14 1.84 26.13
N PHE A 215 -24.10 1.15 25.00
CA PHE A 215 -24.00 1.77 23.68
C PHE A 215 -25.34 2.31 23.15
N LEU A 216 -26.50 1.86 23.62
CA LEU A 216 -27.81 2.30 23.11
C LEU A 216 -28.43 3.43 23.95
N ALA A 217 -28.01 3.57 25.21
CA ALA A 217 -28.43 4.68 26.07
C ALA A 217 -27.93 6.02 25.50
N GLU A 218 -26.65 6.10 25.15
CA GLU A 218 -25.99 7.32 24.65
C GLU A 218 -25.03 7.00 23.47
N PRO A 219 -25.57 6.54 22.32
CA PRO A 219 -24.81 5.86 21.26
C PRO A 219 -23.66 6.65 20.62
N LEU A 220 -23.71 7.97 20.72
CA LEU A 220 -22.71 8.87 20.14
C LEU A 220 -22.28 9.96 21.11
N ALA A 221 -22.98 10.18 22.23
CA ALA A 221 -22.67 11.27 23.14
C ALA A 221 -21.32 11.06 23.84
N ASP A 222 -21.03 9.84 24.31
CA ASP A 222 -19.75 9.50 24.96
C ASP A 222 -18.56 9.48 23.99
N VAL A 223 -18.80 9.33 22.70
CA VAL A 223 -17.75 9.31 21.67
C VAL A 223 -17.51 10.69 21.07
N LEU A 224 -18.58 11.47 20.87
CA LEU A 224 -18.56 12.78 20.22
C LEU A 224 -18.49 13.97 21.19
N SER A 225 -18.71 13.78 22.48
CA SER A 225 -18.61 14.87 23.46
C SER A 225 -17.24 15.52 23.45
N SER A 226 -17.17 16.75 23.97
CA SER A 226 -15.93 17.51 24.11
C SER A 226 -14.83 16.76 24.85
N ASP A 227 -15.20 15.81 25.71
CA ASP A 227 -14.32 14.98 26.54
C ASP A 227 -14.41 13.48 26.19
N GLY A 228 -15.09 13.17 25.08
CA GLY A 228 -15.36 11.82 24.63
C GLY A 228 -14.13 11.08 24.09
N LEU A 229 -14.32 9.81 23.72
CA LEU A 229 -13.23 8.91 23.30
C LEU A 229 -12.37 9.52 22.16
N LEU A 230 -12.99 10.22 21.20
CA LEU A 230 -12.26 10.87 20.11
C LEU A 230 -11.38 12.02 20.61
N ALA A 231 -11.91 12.86 21.51
CA ALA A 231 -11.16 13.96 22.12
C ALA A 231 -10.01 13.43 22.99
N GLN A 232 -10.21 12.32 23.71
CA GLN A 232 -9.14 11.64 24.45
C GLN A 232 -8.06 11.09 23.52
N GLY A 233 -8.43 10.44 22.42
CA GLY A 233 -7.48 9.95 21.42
C GLY A 233 -6.62 11.06 20.82
N ARG A 234 -7.22 12.22 20.55
CA ARG A 234 -6.47 13.43 20.17
C ARG A 234 -5.54 13.90 21.27
N ASN A 235 -6.03 14.03 22.50
CA ASN A 235 -5.24 14.53 23.62
C ASN A 235 -4.02 13.66 23.88
N ILE A 236 -4.17 12.33 23.78
CA ILE A 236 -3.06 11.36 23.79
C ILE A 236 -2.08 11.65 22.65
N GLY A 237 -2.60 11.86 21.43
CA GLY A 237 -1.75 12.14 20.28
C GLY A 237 -0.92 13.42 20.43
N VAL A 238 -1.57 14.48 20.93
CA VAL A 238 -0.95 15.78 21.22
C VAL A 238 0.04 15.68 22.37
N SER A 239 -0.27 14.94 23.43
CA SER A 239 0.65 14.74 24.57
C SER A 239 1.88 13.92 24.20
N VAL A 240 1.72 12.90 23.34
CA VAL A 240 2.85 12.11 22.83
C VAL A 240 3.76 12.98 21.97
N ALA A 241 3.19 13.80 21.08
CA ALA A 241 3.98 14.74 20.28
C ALA A 241 4.76 15.74 21.14
N ALA A 242 4.12 16.27 22.19
CA ALA A 242 4.77 17.19 23.13
C ALA A 242 5.86 16.51 23.99
N GLY A 243 5.63 15.27 24.43
CA GLY A 243 6.60 14.48 25.18
C GLY A 243 7.84 14.14 24.35
N LEU A 244 7.66 13.80 23.07
CA LEU A 244 8.75 13.61 22.12
C LEU A 244 9.57 14.89 21.87
N ASN A 245 9.02 16.06 22.20
CA ASN A 245 9.68 17.36 22.13
C ASN A 245 10.07 17.92 23.52
N GLY A 246 10.18 17.05 24.54
CA GLY A 246 10.73 17.40 25.85
C GLY A 246 9.77 18.02 26.86
N ASN A 247 8.46 18.10 26.56
CA ASN A 247 7.46 18.52 27.55
C ASN A 247 6.82 17.31 28.25
N SER A 248 7.18 17.09 29.52
CA SER A 248 6.76 15.92 30.30
C SER A 248 5.36 16.04 30.94
N ASN A 249 4.75 17.22 30.97
CA ASN A 249 3.38 17.41 31.47
C ASN A 249 2.55 18.37 30.58
N PRO A 250 2.25 17.97 29.33
CA PRO A 250 1.56 18.83 28.39
C PRO A 250 0.04 18.87 28.64
N ASN A 251 -0.51 20.08 28.77
CA ASN A 251 -1.96 20.27 28.71
C ASN A 251 -2.42 20.37 27.24
N ALA A 252 -2.99 19.30 26.71
CA ALA A 252 -3.39 19.20 25.30
C ALA A 252 -4.38 20.30 24.85
N SER A 253 -5.26 20.76 25.75
CA SER A 253 -6.25 21.81 25.44
C SER A 253 -5.61 23.19 25.25
N ALA A 254 -4.53 23.48 26.00
CA ALA A 254 -3.76 24.72 25.87
C ALA A 254 -2.72 24.65 24.74
N LEU A 255 -2.29 23.43 24.38
CA LEU A 255 -1.24 23.24 23.39
C LEU A 255 -1.70 23.47 21.94
N VAL A 256 -2.96 23.20 21.60
CA VAL A 256 -3.47 23.45 20.23
C VAL A 256 -3.44 24.94 19.84
N PRO A 257 -3.96 25.87 20.67
CA PRO A 257 -3.80 27.31 20.41
C PRO A 257 -2.33 27.75 20.34
N GLN A 258 -1.47 27.18 21.20
CA GLN A 258 -0.04 27.47 21.17
C GLN A 258 0.63 26.99 19.88
N MET A 259 0.31 25.78 19.40
CA MET A 259 0.79 25.27 18.12
C MET A 259 0.31 26.14 16.95
N GLN A 260 -0.92 26.68 17.01
CA GLN A 260 -1.42 27.60 16.01
C GLN A 260 -0.66 28.94 16.03
N ALA A 261 -0.35 29.46 17.22
CA ALA A 261 0.48 30.66 17.40
C ALA A 261 1.94 30.43 16.93
N ASP A 262 2.52 29.28 17.23
CA ASP A 262 3.85 28.90 16.74
C ASP A 262 3.86 28.78 15.21
N LEU A 263 2.82 28.21 14.59
CA LEU A 263 2.70 28.17 13.14
C LEU A 263 2.58 29.59 12.56
N ALA A 264 1.79 30.47 13.17
CA ALA A 264 1.69 31.87 12.79
C ALA A 264 3.04 32.61 12.87
N ASP A 265 3.80 32.39 13.94
CA ASP A 265 5.12 32.99 14.11
C ASP A 265 6.10 32.52 13.03
N ASN A 266 6.13 31.21 12.77
CA ASN A 266 7.12 30.58 11.91
C ASN A 266 6.80 30.69 10.41
N PHE A 267 5.51 30.69 10.04
CA PHE A 267 5.07 30.75 8.65
C PHE A 267 4.60 32.12 8.20
N ALA A 268 4.23 33.03 9.11
CA ALA A 268 3.82 34.39 8.76
C ALA A 268 4.79 35.45 9.32
N ARG A 269 4.97 35.52 10.64
CA ARG A 269 5.65 36.66 11.27
C ARG A 269 7.13 36.77 10.90
N ARG A 270 7.94 35.76 11.19
CA ARG A 270 9.39 35.79 10.91
C ARG A 270 9.67 35.88 9.40
N PRO A 271 8.99 35.11 8.53
CA PRO A 271 9.22 35.20 7.10
C PRO A 271 8.83 36.56 6.52
N LEU A 272 7.74 37.18 6.99
CA LEU A 272 7.34 38.52 6.57
C LEU A 272 8.39 39.56 6.98
N GLN A 273 8.94 39.46 8.19
CA GLN A 273 10.00 40.38 8.63
C GLN A 273 11.27 40.23 7.80
N VAL A 274 11.69 38.99 7.49
CA VAL A 274 12.85 38.76 6.61
C VAL A 274 12.57 39.22 5.18
N TRP A 275 11.36 39.02 4.67
CA TRP A 275 10.97 39.46 3.34
C TRP A 275 10.94 41.00 3.22
N ASN A 276 10.40 41.67 4.24
CA ASN A 276 10.23 43.12 4.25
C ASN A 276 11.53 43.85 4.61
N PHE A 277 12.22 43.42 5.67
CA PHE A 277 13.38 44.11 6.25
C PHE A 277 14.73 43.44 6.00
N GLY A 278 14.75 42.22 5.43
CA GLY A 278 15.96 41.42 5.23
C GLY A 278 16.47 40.72 6.49
N ARG A 279 15.80 40.87 7.64
CA ARG A 279 16.16 40.25 8.93
C ARG A 279 14.93 40.11 9.83
N VAL A 280 15.03 39.28 10.87
CA VAL A 280 14.02 39.20 11.93
C VAL A 280 14.24 40.35 12.92
N VAL A 281 13.23 41.23 13.06
CA VAL A 281 13.31 42.41 13.94
C VAL A 281 12.84 42.11 15.37
N ASP A 282 12.23 40.94 15.58
CA ASP A 282 11.77 40.48 16.89
C ASP A 282 12.89 40.10 17.87
N THR A 283 14.16 40.16 17.45
CA THR A 283 15.33 39.90 18.30
C THR A 283 15.50 40.97 19.39
N ASP A 284 15.09 42.21 19.11
CA ASP A 284 15.00 43.28 20.10
C ASP A 284 13.55 43.41 20.62
N SER A 285 13.39 43.31 21.94
CA SER A 285 12.09 43.47 22.62
C SER A 285 11.39 44.81 22.30
N ALA A 286 12.14 45.90 22.12
CA ALA A 286 11.58 47.20 21.78
C ALA A 286 11.07 47.23 20.33
N CYS A 287 11.83 46.64 19.40
CA CYS A 287 11.44 46.51 17.99
C CYS A 287 10.23 45.61 17.83
N LYS A 288 10.20 44.49 18.57
CA LYS A 288 9.09 43.55 18.61
C LYS A 288 7.79 44.26 19.00
N ALA A 289 7.82 45.03 20.09
CA ALA A 289 6.66 45.78 20.57
C ALA A 289 6.22 46.87 19.58
N ALA A 290 7.17 47.62 19.02
CA ALA A 290 6.89 48.66 18.02
C ALA A 290 6.24 48.07 16.77
N TRP A 291 6.79 46.98 16.22
CA TRP A 291 6.23 46.30 15.05
C TRP A 291 4.83 45.73 15.33
N THR A 292 4.65 45.02 16.45
CA THR A 292 3.34 44.44 16.82
C THR A 292 2.27 45.51 17.00
N SER A 293 2.57 46.60 17.70
CA SER A 293 1.61 47.69 17.88
C SER A 293 1.21 48.36 16.56
N ALA A 294 2.17 48.53 15.64
CA ALA A 294 1.92 49.13 14.34
C ALA A 294 1.07 48.22 13.42
N VAL A 295 1.33 46.91 13.45
CA VAL A 295 0.57 45.89 12.71
C VAL A 295 -0.85 45.74 13.27
N MET A 296 -1.02 45.81 14.59
CA MET A 296 -2.36 45.80 15.22
C MET A 296 -3.21 47.01 14.84
N ASN A 297 -2.57 48.16 14.63
CA ASN A 297 -3.23 49.38 14.18
C ASN A 297 -3.50 49.40 12.67
N GLY A 298 -3.06 48.39 11.91
CA GLY A 298 -3.26 48.29 10.46
C GLY A 298 -2.64 49.43 9.64
N SER A 299 -1.66 50.15 10.20
CA SER A 299 -1.10 51.36 9.59
C SER A 299 0.32 51.13 9.07
N GLU A 300 0.49 51.23 7.75
CA GLU A 300 1.79 51.07 7.11
C GLU A 300 2.80 52.14 7.55
N ASN A 301 2.31 53.37 7.73
CA ASN A 301 3.11 54.50 8.19
C ASN A 301 3.60 54.28 9.63
N ALA A 302 2.76 53.72 10.51
CA ALA A 302 3.17 53.37 11.86
C ALA A 302 4.27 52.28 11.87
N VAL A 303 4.24 51.33 10.92
CA VAL A 303 5.30 50.32 10.79
C VAL A 303 6.61 50.98 10.36
N LYS A 304 6.58 51.86 9.36
CA LYS A 304 7.76 52.60 8.89
C LYS A 304 8.35 53.46 10.01
N GLU A 305 7.53 54.20 10.73
CA GLU A 305 7.98 55.07 11.83
C GLU A 305 8.51 54.28 13.03
N GLY A 306 7.85 53.18 13.40
CA GLY A 306 8.33 52.27 14.44
C GLY A 306 9.71 51.68 14.10
N MET A 307 9.93 51.30 12.84
CA MET A 307 11.23 50.79 12.39
C MET A 307 12.29 51.90 12.33
N LYS A 308 11.94 53.16 12.04
CA LYS A 308 12.89 54.28 12.06
C LYS A 308 13.55 54.47 13.43
N ASN A 309 12.78 54.27 14.50
CA ASN A 309 13.22 54.43 15.88
C ASN A 309 13.99 53.21 16.40
N CYS A 310 13.75 52.03 15.83
CA CYS A 310 14.33 50.78 16.33
C CYS A 310 15.47 50.22 15.47
N ASP A 311 15.33 50.23 14.14
CA ASP A 311 16.34 49.72 13.21
C ASP A 311 16.36 50.57 11.92
N ARG A 312 17.35 51.47 11.82
CA ARG A 312 17.53 52.34 10.64
C ARG A 312 17.77 51.57 9.34
N THR A 313 18.32 50.36 9.42
CA THR A 313 18.54 49.51 8.25
C THR A 313 17.25 48.83 7.79
N ALA A 314 16.40 48.38 8.72
CA ALA A 314 15.04 47.91 8.41
C ALA A 314 14.20 49.05 7.80
N TYR A 315 14.30 50.27 8.35
CA TYR A 315 13.64 51.45 7.77
C TYR A 315 14.07 51.70 6.32
N LYS A 316 15.37 51.62 6.00
CA LYS A 316 15.86 51.81 4.62
C LYS A 316 15.31 50.77 3.64
N ALA A 317 15.09 49.53 4.08
CA ALA A 317 14.52 48.47 3.24
C ALA A 317 13.07 48.78 2.82
N THR A 318 12.31 49.50 3.65
CA THR A 318 10.92 49.92 3.33
C THR A 318 10.83 51.07 2.32
N GLN A 319 11.93 51.81 2.08
CA GLN A 319 11.91 53.03 1.26
C GLN A 319 12.08 52.78 -0.23
N ASN A 320 12.73 51.67 -0.62
CA ASN A 320 13.03 51.34 -2.01
C ASN A 320 12.67 49.88 -2.30
N PRO A 321 11.59 49.61 -3.05
CA PRO A 321 11.28 48.24 -3.48
C PRO A 321 12.35 47.71 -4.43
N THR A 322 12.77 46.46 -4.25
CA THR A 322 13.83 45.84 -5.05
C THR A 322 13.37 44.54 -5.72
N VAL A 323 13.90 44.22 -6.91
CA VAL A 323 13.56 42.98 -7.64
C VAL A 323 13.88 41.70 -6.85
N PRO A 324 14.98 41.59 -6.08
CA PRO A 324 15.24 40.43 -5.23
C PRO A 324 14.17 40.17 -4.16
N GLN A 325 13.44 41.19 -3.70
CA GLN A 325 12.30 41.00 -2.78
C GLN A 325 11.18 40.20 -3.46
N ILE A 326 10.92 40.40 -4.76
CA ILE A 326 9.95 39.58 -5.51
C ILE A 326 10.44 38.13 -5.59
N GLY A 327 11.73 37.91 -5.88
CA GLY A 327 12.31 36.57 -5.91
C GLY A 327 12.20 35.84 -4.55
N ALA A 328 12.45 36.55 -3.45
CA ALA A 328 12.30 36.01 -2.10
C ALA A 328 10.83 35.70 -1.77
N GLY A 329 9.91 36.58 -2.16
CA GLY A 329 8.46 36.35 -2.05
C GLY A 329 8.01 35.09 -2.78
N LEU A 330 8.53 34.86 -3.99
CA LEU A 330 8.10 33.73 -4.81
C LEU A 330 8.61 32.41 -4.25
N ILE A 331 9.84 32.42 -3.73
CA ILE A 331 10.42 31.27 -3.02
C ILE A 331 9.63 30.98 -1.75
N LEU A 332 9.30 32.00 -0.94
CA LEU A 332 8.45 31.86 0.24
C LEU A 332 7.07 31.31 -0.10
N LEU A 333 6.46 31.82 -1.16
CA LEU A 333 5.15 31.38 -1.64
C LEU A 333 5.21 29.90 -2.01
N VAL A 334 6.16 29.49 -2.85
CA VAL A 334 6.27 28.09 -3.29
C VAL A 334 6.65 27.15 -2.13
N ALA A 335 7.72 27.45 -1.41
CA ALA A 335 8.23 26.58 -0.35
C ALA A 335 7.28 26.54 0.87
N GLY A 336 6.74 27.69 1.27
CA GLY A 336 5.75 27.77 2.34
C GLY A 336 4.47 27.04 1.98
N THR A 337 4.01 27.14 0.73
CA THR A 337 2.86 26.37 0.24
C THR A 337 3.10 24.87 0.31
N ILE A 338 4.27 24.38 -0.09
CA ILE A 338 4.58 22.93 -0.06
C ILE A 338 4.50 22.39 1.37
N LEU A 339 5.14 23.08 2.32
CA LEU A 339 5.14 22.69 3.74
C LEU A 339 3.72 22.72 4.32
N LEU A 340 2.98 23.81 4.10
CA LEU A 340 1.61 23.94 4.61
C LEU A 340 0.63 22.97 3.95
N LEU A 341 0.78 22.66 2.66
CA LEU A 341 -0.04 21.66 1.97
C LEU A 341 0.08 20.28 2.60
N PHE A 342 1.27 19.91 3.07
CA PHE A 342 1.46 18.65 3.78
C PHE A 342 0.73 18.63 5.13
N ALA A 343 0.87 19.69 5.92
CA ALA A 343 0.15 19.83 7.18
C ALA A 343 -1.39 19.83 6.99
N VAL A 344 -1.86 20.50 5.94
CA VAL A 344 -3.27 20.49 5.52
C VAL A 344 -3.71 19.08 5.12
N TYR A 345 -2.88 18.35 4.36
CA TYR A 345 -3.17 16.97 3.97
C TYR A 345 -3.35 16.05 5.19
N LEU A 346 -2.47 16.17 6.20
CA LEU A 346 -2.62 15.43 7.46
C LEU A 346 -3.88 15.83 8.22
N SER A 347 -4.17 17.13 8.28
CA SER A 347 -5.38 17.66 8.91
C SER A 347 -6.66 17.09 8.27
N LEU A 348 -6.73 17.03 6.94
CA LEU A 348 -7.84 16.41 6.21
C LEU A 348 -7.94 14.90 6.48
N LYS A 349 -6.81 14.21 6.65
CA LYS A 349 -6.78 12.78 7.02
C LYS A 349 -7.30 12.54 8.44
N ILE A 350 -7.00 13.42 9.39
CA ILE A 350 -7.55 13.38 10.75
C ILE A 350 -9.08 13.51 10.69
N ILE A 351 -9.58 14.54 9.99
CA ILE A 351 -11.03 14.77 9.84
C ILE A 351 -11.69 13.55 9.19
N LYS A 352 -11.10 13.01 8.11
CA LYS A 352 -11.64 11.81 7.44
C LYS A 352 -11.69 10.60 8.38
N ALA A 353 -10.62 10.31 9.10
CA ALA A 353 -10.57 9.16 9.99
C ALA A 353 -11.55 9.29 11.17
N ALA A 354 -11.75 10.51 11.67
CA ALA A 354 -12.80 10.81 12.64
C ALA A 354 -14.19 10.55 12.05
N LEU A 355 -14.48 11.03 10.83
CA LEU A 355 -15.75 10.77 10.14
C LEU A 355 -15.98 9.26 9.88
N ASP A 356 -14.94 8.51 9.51
CA ASP A 356 -15.02 7.05 9.36
C ASP A 356 -15.40 6.39 10.71
N THR A 357 -14.83 6.86 11.82
CA THR A 357 -15.17 6.37 13.18
C THR A 357 -16.63 6.65 13.52
N ILE A 358 -17.11 7.86 13.21
CA ILE A 358 -18.52 8.27 13.44
C ILE A 358 -19.46 7.43 12.60
N TYR A 359 -19.13 7.18 11.33
CA TYR A 359 -19.92 6.34 10.44
C TYR A 359 -20.07 4.92 11.00
N HIS A 360 -18.97 4.30 11.41
CA HIS A 360 -19.02 2.95 11.96
C HIS A 360 -19.69 2.88 13.35
N GLY A 361 -19.53 3.91 14.18
CA GLY A 361 -20.27 4.06 15.43
C GLY A 361 -21.77 4.26 15.22
N PHE A 362 -22.18 4.98 14.19
CA PHE A 362 -23.58 5.08 13.81
C PHE A 362 -24.14 3.75 13.29
N MET A 363 -23.38 3.05 12.44
CA MET A 363 -23.80 1.75 11.89
C MET A 363 -23.88 0.65 12.95
N SER A 364 -23.08 0.73 14.03
CA SER A 364 -23.14 -0.25 15.12
C SER A 364 -24.45 -0.20 15.92
N ILE A 365 -25.17 0.93 15.93
CA ILE A 365 -26.50 1.06 16.56
C ILE A 365 -27.47 0.00 15.99
N PHE A 366 -27.51 -0.14 14.66
CA PHE A 366 -28.33 -1.17 14.00
C PHE A 366 -27.87 -2.60 14.33
N GLY A 367 -26.56 -2.77 14.51
CA GLY A 367 -25.99 -4.03 14.95
C GLY A 367 -26.41 -4.39 16.37
N PHE A 368 -26.33 -3.48 17.34
CA PHE A 368 -26.69 -3.75 18.74
C PHE A 368 -28.20 -3.93 18.93
N ALA A 369 -29.03 -3.17 18.23
CA ALA A 369 -30.47 -3.20 18.45
C ALA A 369 -31.17 -4.43 17.86
N ALA A 370 -30.59 -5.07 16.83
CA ALA A 370 -31.23 -6.21 16.15
C ALA A 370 -30.23 -7.31 15.77
N GLY A 371 -29.12 -6.91 15.13
CA GLY A 371 -28.28 -7.82 14.39
C GLY A 371 -27.35 -8.70 15.23
N GLY A 372 -26.98 -8.22 16.42
CA GLY A 372 -25.96 -8.81 17.26
C GLY A 372 -26.38 -10.12 17.94
N PHE A 373 -27.66 -10.22 18.32
CA PHE A 373 -28.20 -11.42 18.96
C PHE A 373 -28.47 -12.57 17.99
N VAL A 374 -28.56 -12.28 16.69
CA VAL A 374 -28.86 -13.27 15.64
C VAL A 374 -27.57 -13.80 15.04
N TYR A 375 -27.35 -15.12 15.17
CA TYR A 375 -26.19 -15.80 14.60
C TYR A 375 -26.13 -15.60 13.07
N GLY A 376 -25.01 -15.10 12.55
CA GLY A 376 -24.76 -14.99 11.10
C GLY A 376 -24.27 -13.62 10.60
N PRO A 377 -24.69 -13.17 9.40
CA PRO A 377 -24.18 -11.95 8.76
C PRO A 377 -24.41 -10.67 9.57
N THR A 378 -25.51 -10.59 10.32
CA THR A 378 -25.88 -9.39 11.10
C THR A 378 -25.01 -9.20 12.34
N GLN A 379 -24.60 -10.30 12.98
CA GLN A 379 -23.64 -10.27 14.10
C GLN A 379 -22.21 -9.98 13.59
N THR A 380 -21.86 -10.51 12.42
CA THR A 380 -20.59 -10.19 11.74
C THR A 380 -20.51 -8.71 11.36
N PHE A 381 -21.64 -8.15 10.91
CA PHE A 381 -21.76 -6.73 10.60
C PHE A 381 -21.53 -5.84 11.83
N LEU A 382 -22.12 -6.17 12.98
CA LEU A 382 -21.90 -5.41 14.23
C LEU A 382 -20.40 -5.36 14.58
N VAL A 383 -19.75 -6.53 14.60
CA VAL A 383 -18.35 -6.59 15.03
C VAL A 383 -17.39 -5.96 14.03
N ARG A 384 -17.65 -6.10 12.72
CA ARG A 384 -16.87 -5.37 11.72
C ARG A 384 -16.95 -3.87 11.93
N ASN A 385 -18.15 -3.31 12.16
CA ASN A 385 -18.27 -1.89 12.46
C ASN A 385 -17.57 -1.48 13.76
N ILE A 386 -17.62 -2.29 14.82
CA ILE A 386 -16.88 -1.97 16.06
C ILE A 386 -15.37 -1.96 15.80
N VAL A 387 -14.85 -2.98 15.09
CA VAL A 387 -13.42 -3.11 14.79
C VAL A 387 -12.95 -2.01 13.85
N ASP A 388 -13.67 -1.77 12.74
CA ASP A 388 -13.37 -0.71 11.78
C ASP A 388 -13.45 0.68 12.44
N GLY A 389 -14.40 0.89 13.36
CA GLY A 389 -14.51 2.12 14.15
C GLY A 389 -13.31 2.33 15.08
N PHE A 390 -12.89 1.31 15.82
CA PHE A 390 -11.72 1.40 16.70
C PHE A 390 -10.43 1.66 15.91
N ILE A 391 -10.27 1.00 14.76
CA ILE A 391 -9.09 1.16 13.91
C ILE A 391 -9.08 2.52 13.22
N ALA A 392 -10.24 3.04 12.80
CA ALA A 392 -10.37 4.42 12.33
C ALA A 392 -9.96 5.43 13.41
N GLY A 393 -10.37 5.21 14.67
CA GLY A 393 -9.94 6.01 15.81
C GLY A 393 -8.43 5.93 16.08
N ALA A 394 -7.84 4.73 16.00
CA ALA A 394 -6.40 4.55 16.14
C ALA A 394 -5.62 5.27 15.02
N ARG A 395 -6.09 5.18 13.77
CA ARG A 395 -5.50 5.87 12.61
C ARG A 395 -5.51 7.38 12.80
N MET A 396 -6.62 7.91 13.32
CA MET A 396 -6.77 9.32 13.65
C MET A 396 -5.78 9.78 14.73
N ALA A 397 -5.59 9.00 15.79
CA ALA A 397 -4.58 9.27 16.82
C ALA A 397 -3.17 9.29 16.21
N CYS A 398 -2.82 8.33 15.36
CA CYS A 398 -1.53 8.31 14.66
C CYS A 398 -1.31 9.56 13.78
N TYR A 399 -2.31 9.99 13.00
CA TYR A 399 -2.19 11.21 12.20
C TYR A 399 -2.05 12.46 13.06
N THR A 400 -2.72 12.49 14.22
CA THR A 400 -2.61 13.59 15.19
C THR A 400 -1.21 13.67 15.80
N ILE A 401 -0.62 12.53 16.19
CA ILE A 401 0.77 12.45 16.66
C ILE A 401 1.71 12.97 15.58
N PHE A 402 1.56 12.49 14.35
CA PHE A 402 2.44 12.85 13.25
C PHE A 402 2.36 14.35 12.94
N LEU A 403 1.15 14.91 12.88
CA LEU A 403 0.94 16.36 12.72
C LEU A 403 1.53 17.15 13.89
N GLY A 404 1.37 16.67 15.13
CA GLY A 404 1.95 17.29 16.31
C GLY A 404 3.47 17.35 16.27
N VAL A 405 4.11 16.21 16.02
CA VAL A 405 5.56 16.10 15.87
C VAL A 405 6.04 16.99 14.74
N TYR A 406 5.33 17.00 13.61
CA TYR A 406 5.64 17.84 12.45
C TYR A 406 5.66 19.33 12.78
N VAL A 407 4.59 19.84 13.38
CA VAL A 407 4.47 21.27 13.73
C VAL A 407 5.54 21.68 14.74
N LEU A 408 5.77 20.86 15.76
CA LEU A 408 6.77 21.17 16.79
C LEU A 408 8.21 21.05 16.25
N PHE A 409 8.48 20.07 15.38
CA PHE A 409 9.78 19.93 14.71
C PHE A 409 10.09 21.14 13.84
N LEU A 410 9.13 21.57 13.02
CA LEU A 410 9.28 22.79 12.24
C LEU A 410 9.51 24.01 13.14
N GLY A 411 8.75 24.13 14.23
CA GLY A 411 8.94 25.22 15.18
C GLY A 411 10.34 25.28 15.77
N ASN A 412 10.95 24.14 16.11
CA ASN A 412 12.33 24.08 16.58
C ASN A 412 13.33 24.41 15.47
N LEU A 413 13.11 23.90 14.25
CA LEU A 413 13.95 24.19 13.10
C LEU A 413 13.99 25.71 12.83
N PHE A 414 12.84 26.38 12.86
CA PHE A 414 12.73 27.84 12.70
C PHE A 414 13.29 28.66 13.85
N LYS A 415 13.34 28.10 15.07
CA LYS A 415 14.01 28.74 16.20
C LYS A 415 15.53 28.71 16.04
N GLU A 416 16.09 27.63 15.50
CA GLU A 416 17.54 27.44 15.41
C GLU A 416 18.21 28.33 14.34
N ALA A 417 17.53 28.65 13.23
CA ALA A 417 18.22 29.37 12.15
C ALA A 417 18.20 30.89 12.22
N GLU A 418 17.72 31.53 13.29
CA GLU A 418 17.70 33.00 13.53
C GLU A 418 17.53 33.90 12.28
N ASN A 419 18.57 34.13 11.48
CA ASN A 419 18.58 34.97 10.26
C ASN A 419 18.44 34.21 8.92
N ASP A 420 18.65 32.89 8.87
CA ASP A 420 18.61 32.04 7.66
C ASP A 420 17.23 31.38 7.44
N VAL A 421 16.15 32.09 7.81
CA VAL A 421 14.76 31.61 7.71
C VAL A 421 14.43 31.12 6.29
N MET A 422 14.92 31.80 5.25
CA MET A 422 14.69 31.42 3.85
C MET A 422 15.32 30.07 3.48
N ALA A 423 16.49 29.75 4.02
CA ALA A 423 17.16 28.48 3.77
C ALA A 423 16.40 27.32 4.41
N ILE A 424 15.79 27.52 5.58
CA ILE A 424 14.93 26.52 6.21
C ILE A 424 13.75 26.16 5.32
N PHE A 425 13.07 27.14 4.70
CA PHE A 425 11.93 26.85 3.84
C PHE A 425 12.31 25.91 2.69
N VAL A 426 13.48 26.12 2.08
CA VAL A 426 13.98 25.29 0.98
C VAL A 426 14.40 23.90 1.48
N ILE A 427 15.18 23.83 2.56
CA ILE A 427 15.62 22.54 3.14
C ILE A 427 14.43 21.74 3.65
N GLY A 428 13.51 22.40 4.36
CA GLY A 428 12.25 21.84 4.84
C GLY A 428 11.42 21.27 3.70
N ALA A 429 11.26 21.99 2.59
CA ALA A 429 10.53 21.51 1.42
C ALA A 429 11.19 20.26 0.79
N ILE A 430 12.52 20.14 0.83
CA ILE A 430 13.23 18.94 0.35
C ILE A 430 13.00 17.75 1.30
N VAL A 431 13.10 17.96 2.61
CA VAL A 431 12.84 16.94 3.63
C VAL A 431 11.39 16.47 3.57
N GLU A 432 10.46 17.38 3.29
CA GLU A 432 9.03 17.11 3.13
C GLU A 432 8.74 16.08 2.04
N ILE A 433 9.45 16.15 0.91
CA ILE A 433 9.31 15.18 -0.18
C ILE A 433 9.59 13.76 0.34
N ILE A 434 10.61 13.58 1.19
CA ILE A 434 10.96 12.30 1.79
C ILE A 434 9.89 11.86 2.80
N ALA A 435 9.39 12.78 3.62
CA ALA A 435 8.35 12.53 4.61
C ALA A 435 7.03 12.04 3.96
N ILE A 436 6.65 12.63 2.83
CA ILE A 436 5.47 12.22 2.05
C ILE A 436 5.56 10.75 1.61
N PHE A 437 6.71 10.32 1.11
CA PHE A 437 6.91 8.92 0.68
C PHE A 437 6.84 7.93 1.86
N GLN A 438 7.43 8.28 3.00
CA GLN A 438 7.40 7.45 4.21
C GLN A 438 5.97 7.28 4.74
N LEU A 439 5.19 8.37 4.76
CA LEU A 439 3.82 8.36 5.25
C LEU A 439 2.88 7.53 4.37
N GLN A 440 3.08 7.55 3.04
CA GLN A 440 2.33 6.69 2.13
C GLN A 440 2.53 5.21 2.45
N ARG A 441 3.77 4.80 2.71
CA ARG A 441 4.11 3.40 3.07
C ARG A 441 3.45 2.98 4.38
N LEU A 442 3.47 3.85 5.40
CA LEU A 442 2.83 3.59 6.69
C LEU A 442 1.30 3.49 6.58
N SER A 443 0.67 4.36 5.79
CA SER A 443 -0.78 4.35 5.58
C SER A 443 -1.27 3.09 4.85
N ALA A 444 -0.47 2.57 3.91
CA ALA A 444 -0.76 1.30 3.24
C ALA A 444 -0.69 0.13 4.23
N GLY A 445 0.33 0.08 5.09
CA GLY A 445 0.49 -0.95 6.11
C GLY A 445 -0.68 -1.02 7.11
N LEU A 446 -1.17 0.12 7.57
CA LEU A 446 -2.32 0.19 8.50
C LEU A 446 -3.64 -0.26 7.85
N THR A 447 -3.82 -0.01 6.56
CA THR A 447 -5.04 -0.41 5.83
C THR A 447 -5.05 -1.92 5.58
N SER A 448 -3.91 -2.50 5.18
CA SER A 448 -3.76 -3.95 5.01
C SER A 448 -3.91 -4.71 6.34
N GLY A 449 -3.43 -4.14 7.44
CA GLY A 449 -3.64 -4.70 8.78
C GLY A 449 -5.11 -4.69 9.20
N ASN A 450 -5.88 -3.66 8.83
CA ASN A 450 -7.31 -3.54 9.16
C ASN A 450 -8.13 -4.72 8.61
N GLU A 451 -7.98 -5.00 7.31
CA GLU A 451 -8.73 -6.08 6.65
C GLU A 451 -8.38 -7.45 7.24
N TRP A 452 -7.11 -7.65 7.63
CA TRP A 452 -6.66 -8.88 8.27
C TRP A 452 -7.26 -9.09 9.67
N VAL A 453 -7.25 -8.06 10.53
CA VAL A 453 -7.78 -8.14 11.90
C VAL A 453 -9.31 -8.29 11.89
N ALA A 454 -10.02 -7.46 11.11
CA ALA A 454 -11.47 -7.50 11.00
C ALA A 454 -11.97 -8.87 10.48
N ASN A 455 -11.23 -9.48 9.55
CA ASN A 455 -11.57 -10.81 9.06
C ASN A 455 -11.28 -11.90 10.11
N ARG A 456 -10.23 -11.77 10.92
CA ARG A 456 -9.88 -12.75 11.96
C ARG A 456 -10.91 -12.80 13.09
N PHE A 457 -11.40 -11.64 13.54
CA PHE A 457 -12.46 -11.58 14.56
C PHE A 457 -13.80 -12.09 14.01
N ALA A 458 -14.16 -11.72 12.78
CA ALA A 458 -15.36 -12.22 12.10
C ALA A 458 -15.37 -13.76 11.98
N LEU A 459 -14.24 -14.36 11.60
CA LEU A 459 -14.10 -15.82 11.45
C LEU A 459 -14.12 -16.56 12.80
N ALA A 460 -13.57 -15.96 13.86
CA ALA A 460 -13.55 -16.56 15.19
C ALA A 460 -14.95 -16.71 15.80
N MET A 461 -15.83 -15.73 15.62
CA MET A 461 -17.19 -15.75 16.22
C MET A 461 -18.19 -16.63 15.46
N GLN A 462 -17.98 -16.87 14.16
CA GLN A 462 -18.79 -17.83 13.40
C GLN A 462 -18.53 -19.30 13.80
N GLY A 463 -17.79 -19.52 14.89
CA GLY A 463 -17.54 -20.85 15.45
C GLY A 463 -16.84 -21.78 14.47
N VAL A 464 -15.99 -21.22 13.60
CA VAL A 464 -15.00 -22.00 12.84
C VAL A 464 -13.92 -22.40 13.84
N SER A 465 -14.23 -23.36 14.70
CA SER A 465 -13.20 -24.00 15.53
C SER A 465 -12.28 -24.78 14.60
N ARG A 466 -10.98 -24.53 14.75
CA ARG A 466 -9.85 -25.27 14.17
C ARG A 466 -10.16 -26.77 14.03
N GLY A 467 -10.61 -27.16 12.85
CA GLY A 467 -10.30 -28.46 12.28
C GLY A 467 -9.03 -28.29 11.47
N SER A 468 -7.99 -29.01 11.86
CA SER A 468 -6.79 -29.25 11.07
C SER A 468 -7.18 -29.58 9.62
N GLY A 469 -6.90 -28.67 8.68
CA GLY A 469 -7.17 -28.81 7.25
C GLY A 469 -6.87 -27.49 6.53
N GLY A 470 -6.21 -27.58 5.38
CA GLY A 470 -5.67 -26.44 4.65
C GLY A 470 -6.72 -25.51 4.05
N GLY A 471 -6.24 -24.44 3.42
CA GLY A 471 -7.07 -23.54 2.64
C GLY A 471 -6.66 -22.09 2.78
N GLY A 472 -5.67 -21.66 2.01
CA GLY A 472 -5.43 -20.27 1.65
C GLY A 472 -6.57 -19.76 0.75
N GLY A 473 -7.78 -19.74 1.29
CA GLY A 473 -8.89 -18.98 0.78
C GLY A 473 -9.02 -17.77 1.68
N SER A 474 -8.92 -16.57 1.09
CA SER A 474 -9.55 -15.39 1.64
C SER A 474 -11.01 -15.76 1.92
N GLY A 475 -11.30 -16.14 3.17
CA GLY A 475 -12.65 -16.43 3.64
C GLY A 475 -13.43 -15.12 3.64
N THR A 476 -13.93 -14.73 2.48
CA THR A 476 -15.05 -13.80 2.39
C THR A 476 -16.25 -14.55 2.95
N ALA A 477 -16.83 -13.98 4.02
CA ALA A 477 -18.04 -14.50 4.62
C ALA A 477 -19.10 -14.76 3.53
N LEU A 478 -19.55 -16.01 3.43
CA LEU A 478 -20.69 -16.43 2.64
C LEU A 478 -21.93 -15.65 3.09
N GLY A 479 -22.35 -14.67 2.30
CA GLY A 479 -23.49 -13.83 2.63
C GLY A 479 -23.67 -12.58 1.76
N MET A 480 -23.44 -12.69 0.44
CA MET A 480 -23.93 -11.69 -0.51
C MET A 480 -25.00 -12.34 -1.39
N GLY A 481 -26.25 -12.15 -0.99
CA GLY A 481 -27.43 -12.54 -1.75
C GLY A 481 -28.67 -11.91 -1.10
N GLN A 482 -29.29 -10.98 -1.83
CA GLN A 482 -30.69 -10.54 -1.72
C GLN A 482 -31.40 -10.64 -0.35
N ALA A 483 -31.79 -9.49 0.21
CA ALA A 483 -33.12 -9.35 0.82
C ALA A 483 -33.48 -7.86 0.94
N GLY A 484 -34.45 -7.43 0.13
CA GLY A 484 -35.14 -6.16 0.31
C GLY A 484 -36.27 -6.26 1.32
N ALA A 485 -36.50 -5.14 2.01
CA ALA A 485 -37.75 -4.57 2.51
C ALA A 485 -38.91 -5.50 2.94
N LYS A 486 -39.40 -5.30 4.19
CA LYS A 486 -40.71 -4.66 4.49
C LYS A 486 -41.10 -4.77 5.98
N HIS A 487 -41.72 -3.71 6.52
CA HIS A 487 -43.16 -3.63 6.92
C HIS A 487 -43.45 -2.15 7.30
N LYS A 488 -44.56 -1.50 6.93
CA LYS A 488 -45.97 -1.83 7.18
C LYS A 488 -46.91 -1.33 6.06
N LEU A 489 -47.87 -2.16 5.62
CA LEU A 489 -49.24 -1.80 5.14
C LEU A 489 -49.99 -3.07 4.68
N GLY A 490 -51.32 -3.06 4.84
CA GLY A 490 -52.21 -4.23 4.86
C GLY A 490 -52.27 -5.14 3.62
N GLY A 491 -52.48 -6.43 3.87
CA GLY A 491 -52.07 -7.54 3.00
C GLY A 491 -52.96 -7.95 1.82
N ALA A 492 -54.15 -7.39 1.60
CA ALA A 492 -55.03 -7.85 0.51
C ALA A 492 -55.08 -6.90 -0.70
N ALA A 493 -55.08 -5.58 -0.49
CA ALA A 493 -55.14 -4.61 -1.59
C ALA A 493 -53.77 -4.37 -2.27
N MET A 494 -52.66 -4.49 -1.51
CA MET A 494 -51.31 -4.25 -2.03
C MET A 494 -50.83 -5.33 -3.00
N LEU A 495 -51.29 -6.58 -2.85
CA LEU A 495 -50.91 -7.69 -3.74
C LEU A 495 -51.53 -7.53 -5.14
N ALA A 496 -52.77 -7.05 -5.23
CA ALA A 496 -53.41 -6.76 -6.51
C ALA A 496 -52.76 -5.56 -7.23
N THR A 497 -52.37 -4.51 -6.49
CA THR A 497 -51.67 -3.35 -7.07
C THR A 497 -50.19 -3.62 -7.38
N LEU A 498 -49.49 -4.46 -6.60
CA LEU A 498 -48.11 -4.85 -6.88
C LEU A 498 -47.99 -5.79 -8.08
N ALA A 499 -48.97 -6.68 -8.28
CA ALA A 499 -49.04 -7.51 -9.47
C ALA A 499 -49.22 -6.65 -10.74
N GLY A 500 -50.03 -5.60 -10.67
CA GLY A 500 -50.20 -4.60 -11.75
C GLY A 500 -48.93 -3.76 -11.98
N VAL A 501 -48.25 -3.31 -10.93
CA VAL A 501 -47.03 -2.51 -11.05
C VAL A 501 -45.84 -3.35 -11.52
N SER A 502 -45.73 -4.64 -11.18
CA SER A 502 -44.67 -5.51 -11.70
C SER A 502 -44.92 -5.93 -13.15
N THR A 503 -46.18 -6.14 -13.56
CA THR A 503 -46.51 -6.40 -14.98
C THR A 503 -46.29 -5.16 -15.84
N VAL A 504 -46.67 -3.97 -15.36
CA VAL A 504 -46.37 -2.70 -16.04
C VAL A 504 -44.87 -2.41 -16.03
N SER A 505 -44.11 -2.72 -14.97
CA SER A 505 -42.66 -2.54 -14.96
C SER A 505 -41.91 -3.51 -15.87
N ASN A 506 -42.43 -4.72 -16.11
CA ASN A 506 -41.75 -5.74 -16.91
C ASN A 506 -42.33 -5.87 -18.32
N SER A 507 -43.23 -4.98 -18.73
CA SER A 507 -43.77 -4.99 -20.08
C SER A 507 -42.71 -4.51 -21.08
N PRO A 508 -42.54 -5.17 -22.24
CA PRO A 508 -41.61 -4.70 -23.27
C PRO A 508 -41.90 -3.26 -23.74
N LEU A 509 -43.18 -2.86 -23.68
CA LEU A 509 -43.64 -1.55 -24.12
C LEU A 509 -43.20 -0.43 -23.16
N THR A 510 -43.30 -0.65 -21.85
CA THR A 510 -42.80 0.29 -20.84
C THR A 510 -41.28 0.35 -20.80
N GLU A 511 -40.58 -0.78 -21.01
CA GLU A 511 -39.12 -0.77 -21.14
C GLU A 511 -38.68 0.09 -22.34
N TRP A 512 -39.37 -0.02 -23.49
CA TRP A 512 -39.06 0.77 -24.67
C TRP A 512 -39.40 2.26 -24.50
N MET A 513 -40.56 2.58 -23.92
CA MET A 513 -40.96 3.96 -23.62
C MET A 513 -40.02 4.66 -22.61
N TRP A 514 -39.44 3.91 -21.66
CA TRP A 514 -38.44 4.42 -20.73
C TRP A 514 -36.99 4.25 -21.23
N GLY A 515 -36.82 4.25 -22.56
CA GLY A 515 -35.51 4.31 -23.20
C GLY A 515 -34.78 2.97 -23.26
N ARG A 516 -35.49 1.85 -23.37
CA ARG A 516 -34.92 0.48 -23.32
C ARG A 516 -34.26 0.16 -21.97
N THR A 517 -34.86 0.65 -20.88
CA THR A 517 -34.37 0.40 -19.52
C THR A 517 -35.17 -0.75 -18.92
N ARG A 518 -34.50 -1.87 -18.60
CA ARG A 518 -35.13 -3.04 -17.99
C ARG A 518 -35.72 -2.70 -16.62
N SER A 519 -36.95 -3.12 -16.37
CA SER A 519 -37.68 -2.84 -15.12
C SER A 519 -37.55 -1.38 -14.64
N PRO A 520 -38.03 -0.38 -15.40
CA PRO A 520 -37.71 1.04 -15.18
C PRO A 520 -38.19 1.59 -13.84
N LEU A 521 -39.18 0.93 -13.21
CA LEU A 521 -39.71 1.30 -11.89
C LEU A 521 -38.84 0.83 -10.72
N ARG A 522 -37.76 0.08 -10.97
CA ARG A 522 -36.78 -0.26 -9.93
C ARG A 522 -35.90 0.96 -9.60
N PRO A 523 -35.64 1.23 -8.30
CA PRO A 523 -34.68 2.27 -7.93
C PRO A 523 -33.32 1.94 -8.55
N PHE A 524 -32.70 2.94 -9.17
CA PHE A 524 -31.41 2.83 -9.89
C PHE A 524 -31.42 2.02 -11.21
N SER A 525 -32.58 1.67 -11.78
CA SER A 525 -32.69 0.93 -13.05
C SER A 525 -31.90 1.54 -14.22
N ARG A 526 -31.84 2.88 -14.29
CA ARG A 526 -31.04 3.61 -15.30
C ARG A 526 -29.54 3.48 -15.06
N THR A 527 -29.12 3.56 -13.80
CA THR A 527 -27.72 3.39 -13.40
C THR A 527 -27.26 1.94 -13.62
N GLU A 528 -28.11 0.96 -13.32
CA GLU A 528 -27.86 -0.45 -13.64
C GLU A 528 -27.73 -0.66 -15.15
N ARG A 529 -28.61 -0.05 -15.96
CA ARG A 529 -28.51 -0.10 -17.43
C ARG A 529 -27.21 0.52 -17.92
N GLU A 530 -26.83 1.69 -17.42
CA GLU A 530 -25.57 2.36 -17.80
C GLU A 530 -24.35 1.53 -17.39
N ALA A 531 -24.36 0.94 -16.20
CA ALA A 531 -23.31 0.04 -15.74
C ALA A 531 -23.23 -1.22 -16.60
N GLN A 532 -24.36 -1.83 -16.95
CA GLN A 532 -24.41 -3.01 -17.83
C GLN A 532 -23.97 -2.68 -19.26
N LEU A 533 -24.37 -1.54 -19.81
CA LEU A 533 -23.92 -1.10 -21.14
C LEU A 533 -22.42 -0.74 -21.14
N ALA A 534 -21.92 -0.12 -20.08
CA ALA A 534 -20.49 0.12 -19.92
C ALA A 534 -19.72 -1.20 -19.78
N GLN A 535 -20.27 -2.16 -19.03
CA GLN A 535 -19.72 -3.49 -18.87
C GLN A 535 -19.72 -4.25 -20.22
N TRP A 536 -20.84 -4.31 -20.95
CA TRP A 536 -20.92 -4.89 -22.28
C TRP A 536 -20.05 -4.17 -23.30
N GLY A 537 -19.87 -2.85 -23.17
CA GLY A 537 -18.94 -2.08 -24.00
C GLY A 537 -17.47 -2.42 -23.76
N VAL A 538 -17.13 -2.97 -22.60
CA VAL A 538 -15.80 -3.48 -22.26
C VAL A 538 -15.66 -4.96 -22.64
N TRP A 539 -16.61 -5.81 -22.25
CA TRP A 539 -16.57 -7.26 -22.49
C TRP A 539 -16.97 -7.69 -23.90
N GLY A 540 -17.78 -6.90 -24.59
CA GLY A 540 -18.17 -7.10 -25.99
C GLY A 540 -17.26 -6.36 -26.97
N ARG A 541 -16.24 -5.65 -26.47
CA ARG A 541 -15.25 -5.00 -27.34
C ARG A 541 -14.38 -6.07 -27.98
N GLU A 542 -14.31 -6.04 -29.30
CA GLU A 542 -13.39 -6.86 -30.08
C GLU A 542 -11.97 -6.70 -29.52
N ASN A 543 -11.31 -7.81 -29.23
CA ASN A 543 -9.99 -7.93 -28.60
C ASN A 543 -9.89 -7.68 -27.07
N PHE A 544 -10.96 -7.34 -26.34
CA PHE A 544 -10.89 -7.24 -24.86
C PHE A 544 -11.58 -8.42 -24.15
N GLY A 545 -12.81 -8.77 -24.54
CA GLY A 545 -13.53 -9.95 -24.04
C GLY A 545 -13.66 -11.06 -25.08
N GLY A 546 -14.37 -12.14 -24.73
CA GLY A 546 -14.45 -13.37 -25.54
C GLY A 546 -13.32 -14.37 -25.23
N ALA A 547 -13.33 -15.51 -25.94
CA ALA A 547 -12.35 -16.58 -25.72
C ALA A 547 -10.89 -16.13 -25.96
N ASP A 548 -10.70 -15.19 -26.91
CA ASP A 548 -9.37 -14.72 -27.32
C ASP A 548 -9.04 -13.29 -26.86
N GLY A 549 -9.91 -12.66 -26.05
CA GLY A 549 -9.76 -11.27 -25.61
C GLY A 549 -8.62 -11.06 -24.60
N LEU A 550 -8.06 -9.84 -24.55
CA LEU A 550 -6.98 -9.45 -23.63
C LEU A 550 -7.26 -9.78 -22.16
N TYR A 551 -8.52 -9.73 -21.71
CA TYR A 551 -8.87 -10.16 -20.36
C TYR A 551 -8.61 -11.65 -20.18
N THR A 552 -9.07 -12.50 -21.10
CA THR A 552 -8.82 -13.95 -21.05
C THR A 552 -7.32 -14.24 -21.13
N GLN A 553 -6.59 -13.52 -22.00
CA GLN A 553 -5.13 -13.59 -22.09
C GLN A 553 -4.44 -13.33 -20.74
N SER A 554 -4.96 -12.40 -19.92
CA SER A 554 -4.42 -12.13 -18.58
C SER A 554 -4.55 -13.32 -17.59
N TYR A 555 -5.40 -14.30 -17.90
CA TYR A 555 -5.57 -15.54 -17.12
C TYR A 555 -5.04 -16.79 -17.83
N MET A 556 -4.58 -16.68 -19.10
CA MET A 556 -4.04 -17.83 -19.84
C MET A 556 -2.79 -18.42 -19.17
N ASN A 557 -2.02 -17.60 -18.45
CA ASN A 557 -0.91 -18.06 -17.63
C ASN A 557 -1.33 -19.12 -16.59
N ARG A 558 -2.55 -19.03 -16.03
CA ARG A 558 -3.06 -20.03 -15.07
C ARG A 558 -3.26 -21.39 -15.72
N HIS A 559 -3.80 -21.41 -16.94
CA HIS A 559 -3.94 -22.65 -17.70
C HIS A 559 -2.56 -23.21 -18.09
N GLN A 560 -1.62 -22.35 -18.48
CA GLN A 560 -0.26 -22.75 -18.80
C GLN A 560 0.45 -23.36 -17.59
N PHE A 561 0.34 -22.76 -16.40
CA PHE A 561 0.90 -23.30 -15.17
C PHE A 561 0.24 -24.62 -14.77
N ALA A 562 -1.07 -24.76 -14.92
CA ALA A 562 -1.78 -26.00 -14.66
C ALA A 562 -1.32 -27.13 -15.61
N PHE A 563 -1.18 -26.83 -16.90
CA PHE A 563 -0.66 -27.77 -17.88
C PHE A 563 0.79 -28.19 -17.57
N ALA A 564 1.65 -27.23 -17.26
CA ALA A 564 3.05 -27.48 -16.89
C ALA A 564 3.17 -28.32 -15.60
N ALA A 565 2.38 -27.97 -14.58
CA ALA A 565 2.29 -28.72 -13.34
C ALA A 565 1.86 -30.17 -13.60
N ARG A 566 0.86 -30.38 -14.46
CA ARG A 566 0.38 -31.72 -14.82
C ARG A 566 1.44 -32.53 -15.55
N GLN A 567 2.08 -31.95 -16.58
CA GLN A 567 3.10 -32.63 -17.37
C GLN A 567 4.29 -33.04 -16.49
N ALA A 568 4.73 -32.16 -15.60
CA ALA A 568 5.82 -32.45 -14.67
C ALA A 568 5.42 -33.51 -13.62
N ALA A 569 4.19 -33.46 -13.12
CA ALA A 569 3.67 -34.47 -12.20
C ALA A 569 3.61 -35.86 -12.86
N GLU A 570 3.07 -35.94 -14.08
CA GLU A 570 2.97 -37.19 -14.85
C GLU A 570 4.35 -37.81 -15.14
N ALA A 571 5.38 -36.98 -15.38
CA ALA A 571 6.75 -37.44 -15.55
C ALA A 571 7.41 -37.96 -14.26
N ALA A 572 6.89 -37.59 -13.09
CA ALA A 572 7.49 -37.86 -11.78
C ALA A 572 6.57 -38.69 -10.86
N GLY A 573 5.81 -39.62 -11.42
CA GLY A 573 5.00 -40.59 -10.64
C GLY A 573 3.50 -40.36 -10.66
N GLY A 574 3.03 -39.25 -11.24
CA GLY A 574 1.60 -38.98 -11.45
C GLY A 574 1.02 -37.93 -10.51
N VAL A 575 -0.19 -37.47 -10.85
CA VAL A 575 -0.98 -36.55 -10.03
C VAL A 575 -1.37 -37.21 -8.70
N ASP A 576 -1.44 -36.44 -7.62
CA ASP A 576 -1.70 -36.91 -6.25
C ASP A 576 -0.65 -37.85 -5.65
N THR A 577 0.56 -37.85 -6.20
CA THR A 577 1.73 -38.46 -5.56
C THR A 577 2.64 -37.39 -4.96
N VAL A 578 3.40 -37.75 -3.93
CA VAL A 578 4.34 -36.82 -3.28
C VAL A 578 5.44 -36.38 -4.25
N MET A 579 5.92 -37.31 -5.08
CA MET A 579 6.87 -37.04 -6.14
C MET A 579 6.28 -36.14 -7.23
N GLY A 580 5.06 -36.44 -7.68
CA GLY A 580 4.35 -35.64 -8.66
C GLY A 580 4.07 -34.23 -8.18
N ALA A 581 3.74 -34.03 -6.90
CA ALA A 581 3.49 -32.69 -6.34
C ALA A 581 4.76 -31.82 -6.31
N SER A 582 5.90 -32.40 -5.92
CA SER A 582 7.19 -31.69 -5.96
C SER A 582 7.58 -31.32 -7.40
N ALA A 583 7.41 -32.25 -8.34
CA ALA A 583 7.67 -32.00 -9.76
C ALA A 583 6.67 -30.99 -10.37
N ALA A 584 5.40 -31.01 -9.94
CA ALA A 584 4.39 -30.04 -10.38
C ALA A 584 4.82 -28.61 -10.05
N ILE A 585 5.32 -28.38 -8.84
CA ILE A 585 5.88 -27.07 -8.44
C ILE A 585 7.04 -26.70 -9.35
N GLN A 586 7.95 -27.64 -9.63
CA GLN A 586 9.06 -27.41 -10.58
C GLN A 586 8.55 -27.01 -11.97
N GLY A 587 7.52 -27.68 -12.48
CA GLY A 587 6.89 -27.36 -13.77
C GLY A 587 6.30 -25.94 -13.79
N VAL A 588 5.70 -25.49 -12.69
CA VAL A 588 5.21 -24.10 -12.56
C VAL A 588 6.36 -23.10 -12.68
N PHE A 589 7.49 -23.35 -12.00
CA PHE A 589 8.67 -22.50 -12.07
C PHE A 589 9.30 -22.47 -13.48
N ASP A 590 9.30 -23.60 -14.18
CA ASP A 590 9.86 -23.69 -15.54
C ASP A 590 9.12 -22.81 -16.55
N TYR A 591 7.84 -22.56 -16.30
CA TYR A 591 6.99 -21.70 -17.12
C TYR A 591 6.88 -20.26 -16.60
N GLY A 592 7.69 -19.88 -15.60
CA GLY A 592 7.77 -18.52 -15.05
C GLY A 592 6.75 -18.22 -13.94
N GLY A 593 6.07 -19.24 -13.40
CA GLY A 593 5.23 -19.10 -12.22
C GLY A 593 6.04 -19.14 -10.92
N GLY A 594 5.41 -18.72 -9.82
CA GLY A 594 5.98 -18.76 -8.46
C GLY A 594 5.21 -19.69 -7.52
N LEU A 595 5.64 -19.73 -6.25
CA LEU A 595 4.95 -20.48 -5.18
C LEU A 595 3.53 -19.99 -4.92
N ASP A 596 3.25 -18.70 -5.18
CA ASP A 596 1.92 -18.09 -5.10
C ASP A 596 0.94 -18.71 -6.12
N SER A 597 1.46 -19.17 -7.26
CA SER A 597 0.70 -19.81 -8.32
C SER A 597 0.63 -21.34 -8.18
N ALA A 598 1.49 -21.95 -7.35
CA ALA A 598 1.64 -23.40 -7.23
C ALA A 598 0.35 -24.10 -6.80
N TRP A 599 -0.38 -23.55 -5.83
CA TRP A 599 -1.63 -24.15 -5.36
C TRP A 599 -2.69 -24.19 -6.47
N GLY A 600 -2.92 -23.06 -7.13
CA GLY A 600 -3.90 -22.96 -8.22
C GLY A 600 -3.51 -23.80 -9.44
N ALA A 601 -2.21 -23.88 -9.75
CA ALA A 601 -1.69 -24.72 -10.82
C ALA A 601 -1.87 -26.21 -10.53
N MET A 602 -1.61 -26.67 -9.30
CA MET A 602 -1.84 -28.06 -8.92
C MET A 602 -3.34 -28.42 -8.94
N LEU A 603 -4.23 -27.54 -8.46
CA LEU A 603 -5.68 -27.75 -8.62
C LEU A 603 -6.08 -27.86 -10.10
N GLY A 604 -5.54 -26.98 -10.95
CA GLY A 604 -5.80 -27.03 -12.40
C GLY A 604 -5.19 -28.26 -13.08
N ALA A 605 -4.09 -28.80 -12.56
CA ALA A 605 -3.46 -30.03 -13.02
C ALA A 605 -4.27 -31.29 -12.65
N GLY A 606 -5.17 -31.17 -11.66
CA GLY A 606 -6.06 -32.23 -11.20
C GLY A 606 -5.69 -32.84 -9.86
N PHE A 607 -4.81 -32.21 -9.06
CA PHE A 607 -4.51 -32.66 -7.70
C PHE A 607 -5.75 -32.52 -6.81
N THR A 608 -6.02 -33.55 -6.02
CA THR A 608 -7.12 -33.64 -5.06
C THR A 608 -6.65 -33.76 -3.62
N ASP A 609 -5.42 -34.22 -3.37
CA ASP A 609 -4.87 -34.36 -2.02
C ASP A 609 -4.24 -33.05 -1.52
N GLU A 610 -5.03 -32.30 -0.73
CA GLU A 610 -4.59 -31.03 -0.12
C GLU A 610 -3.37 -31.19 0.81
N GLN A 611 -3.20 -32.33 1.46
CA GLN A 611 -2.09 -32.56 2.40
C GLN A 611 -0.78 -32.75 1.63
N ILE A 612 -0.80 -33.51 0.54
CA ILE A 612 0.35 -33.66 -0.36
C ILE A 612 0.73 -32.31 -0.97
N MET A 613 -0.24 -31.57 -1.50
CA MET A 613 -0.02 -30.24 -2.06
C MET A 613 0.58 -29.27 -1.03
N SER A 614 -0.01 -29.21 0.17
CA SER A 614 0.46 -28.33 1.24
C SER A 614 1.87 -28.69 1.72
N ASN A 615 2.18 -29.98 1.85
CA ASN A 615 3.50 -30.42 2.27
C ASN A 615 4.57 -30.12 1.21
N ALA A 616 4.26 -30.34 -0.07
CA ALA A 616 5.16 -30.02 -1.17
C ALA A 616 5.44 -28.50 -1.27
N ILE A 617 4.39 -27.66 -1.24
CA ILE A 617 4.54 -26.18 -1.25
C ILE A 617 5.34 -25.70 -0.05
N ARG A 618 5.03 -26.20 1.14
CA ARG A 618 5.73 -25.82 2.38
C ARG A 618 7.21 -26.23 2.32
N SER A 619 7.49 -27.46 1.91
CA SER A 619 8.86 -27.95 1.76
C SER A 619 9.65 -27.08 0.78
N TRP A 620 9.09 -26.84 -0.41
CA TRP A 620 9.73 -26.00 -1.44
C TRP A 620 9.95 -24.57 -0.96
N GLY A 621 8.97 -23.98 -0.25
CA GLY A 621 9.08 -22.64 0.32
C GLY A 621 10.19 -22.51 1.35
N ILE A 622 10.32 -23.47 2.27
CA ILE A 622 11.40 -23.50 3.27
C ILE A 622 12.75 -23.65 2.58
N VAL A 623 12.86 -24.57 1.61
CA VAL A 623 14.11 -24.79 0.86
C VAL A 623 14.51 -23.56 0.06
N ALA A 624 13.55 -22.88 -0.59
CA ALA A 624 13.82 -21.68 -1.35
C ALA A 624 14.30 -20.53 -0.45
N GLN A 625 13.63 -20.31 0.67
CA GLN A 625 14.02 -19.27 1.64
C GLN A 625 15.41 -19.54 2.22
N ASN A 626 15.70 -20.78 2.63
CA ASN A 626 17.01 -21.12 3.17
C ASN A 626 18.14 -21.00 2.13
N ALA A 627 17.83 -21.27 0.85
CA ALA A 627 18.81 -21.19 -0.23
C ALA A 627 19.22 -19.75 -0.58
N GLU A 628 18.38 -18.75 -0.28
CA GLU A 628 18.73 -17.33 -0.47
C GLU A 628 19.88 -16.90 0.46
N ASP A 629 19.96 -17.51 1.65
CA ASP A 629 20.98 -17.23 2.67
C ASP A 629 22.29 -18.04 2.47
N GLU A 630 22.34 -18.95 1.49
CA GLU A 630 23.52 -19.79 1.23
C GLU A 630 24.66 -18.98 0.58
N THR A 631 25.87 -19.15 1.11
CA THR A 631 27.07 -18.45 0.62
C THR A 631 27.70 -19.09 -0.63
N LEU A 632 27.10 -20.17 -1.16
CA LEU A 632 27.57 -20.84 -2.36
C LEU A 632 27.36 -19.96 -3.60
N THR A 633 28.31 -20.06 -4.53
CA THR A 633 28.28 -19.29 -5.78
C THR A 633 27.27 -19.90 -6.74
N ASP A 634 27.28 -21.22 -6.91
CA ASP A 634 26.23 -21.93 -7.65
C ASP A 634 24.91 -21.95 -6.83
N LYS A 635 23.93 -21.18 -7.31
CA LYS A 635 22.60 -21.07 -6.67
C LYS A 635 21.78 -22.35 -6.77
N HIS A 636 21.97 -23.18 -7.79
CA HIS A 636 21.31 -24.48 -7.88
C HIS A 636 21.88 -25.47 -6.87
N LEU A 637 23.20 -25.45 -6.67
CA LEU A 637 23.85 -26.22 -5.61
C LEU A 637 23.42 -25.74 -4.21
N GLY A 638 23.29 -24.43 -4.01
CA GLY A 638 22.71 -23.84 -2.79
C GLY A 638 21.33 -24.41 -2.46
N HIS A 639 20.42 -24.44 -3.45
CA HIS A 639 19.12 -25.09 -3.29
C HIS A 639 19.22 -26.58 -2.91
N VAL A 640 20.16 -27.33 -3.49
CA VAL A 640 20.38 -28.74 -3.14
C VAL A 640 20.88 -28.89 -1.69
N VAL A 641 21.79 -28.02 -1.24
CA VAL A 641 22.32 -28.00 0.13
C VAL A 641 21.23 -27.70 1.15
N SER A 642 20.37 -26.71 0.87
CA SER A 642 19.24 -26.39 1.74
C SER A 642 18.20 -27.52 1.74
N ALA A 643 17.96 -28.16 0.59
CA ALA A 643 17.04 -29.29 0.48
C ALA A 643 17.51 -30.53 1.25
N ILE A 644 18.80 -30.87 1.20
CA ILE A 644 19.32 -32.03 1.95
C ILE A 644 19.28 -31.76 3.46
N SER A 645 19.57 -30.54 3.89
CA SER A 645 19.48 -30.15 5.30
C SER A 645 18.04 -30.27 5.81
N ARG A 646 17.07 -29.82 4.99
CA ARG A 646 15.64 -29.96 5.27
C ARG A 646 15.20 -31.43 5.36
N ALA A 647 15.56 -32.25 4.38
CA ALA A 647 15.24 -33.69 4.34
C ALA A 647 15.86 -34.46 5.53
N GLN A 648 17.07 -34.09 5.96
CA GLN A 648 17.68 -34.66 7.16
C GLN A 648 16.94 -34.27 8.43
N HIS A 649 16.54 -33.00 8.53
CA HIS A 649 15.82 -32.51 9.70
C HIS A 649 14.48 -33.24 9.87
N SER A 650 13.70 -33.42 8.81
CA SER A 650 12.46 -34.20 8.87
C SER A 650 12.69 -35.69 9.11
N ALA A 651 13.68 -36.31 8.48
CA ALA A 651 14.05 -37.69 8.77
C ALA A 651 14.40 -37.89 10.26
N ASN A 652 15.18 -36.98 10.85
CA ASN A 652 15.51 -37.02 12.27
C ASN A 652 14.28 -36.83 13.17
N ARG A 653 13.35 -35.96 12.81
CA ARG A 653 12.09 -35.78 13.55
C ARG A 653 11.22 -37.03 13.51
N VAL A 654 11.14 -37.71 12.36
CA VAL A 654 10.43 -39.00 12.25
C VAL A 654 11.07 -40.05 13.17
N LEU A 655 12.41 -40.12 13.22
CA LEU A 655 13.12 -41.07 14.11
C LEU A 655 12.92 -40.79 15.60
N ARG A 656 12.65 -39.54 15.97
CA ARG A 656 12.33 -39.12 17.34
C ARG A 656 10.85 -39.28 17.69
N GLY A 657 9.99 -39.60 16.72
CA GLY A 657 8.53 -39.63 16.89
C GLY A 657 7.88 -38.24 16.94
N GLU A 658 8.60 -37.18 16.54
CA GLU A 658 8.13 -35.79 16.54
C GLU A 658 7.64 -35.31 15.16
N GLY A 659 7.84 -36.12 14.11
CA GLY A 659 7.54 -35.79 12.72
C GLY A 659 6.70 -36.86 12.02
N THR A 660 6.08 -36.49 10.90
CA THR A 660 5.24 -37.39 10.10
C THR A 660 6.00 -37.95 8.90
N ALA A 661 5.62 -39.16 8.47
CA ALA A 661 6.24 -39.79 7.30
C ALA A 661 5.93 -39.02 6.01
N GLU A 662 4.78 -38.36 5.94
CA GLU A 662 4.32 -37.53 4.83
C GLU A 662 5.17 -36.26 4.68
N GLU A 663 5.55 -35.60 5.79
CA GLU A 663 6.45 -34.44 5.77
C GLU A 663 7.85 -34.84 5.28
N ALA A 664 8.40 -35.95 5.79
CA ALA A 664 9.69 -36.45 5.36
C ALA A 664 9.69 -36.91 3.89
N ALA A 665 8.59 -37.48 3.42
CA ALA A 665 8.43 -37.87 2.01
C ALA A 665 8.44 -36.63 1.10
N ALA A 666 7.72 -35.57 1.47
CA ALA A 666 7.67 -34.33 0.70
C ALA A 666 9.04 -33.62 0.66
N ASP A 667 9.77 -33.61 1.77
CA ASP A 667 11.12 -33.03 1.82
C ASP A 667 12.12 -33.84 0.97
N LEU A 668 12.01 -35.18 0.92
CA LEU A 668 12.83 -36.02 0.04
C LEU A 668 12.48 -35.82 -1.45
N ALA A 669 11.19 -35.69 -1.78
CA ALA A 669 10.75 -35.37 -3.13
C ALA A 669 11.22 -33.97 -3.57
N THR A 670 11.26 -33.01 -2.63
CA THR A 670 11.82 -31.66 -2.86
C THR A 670 13.31 -31.72 -3.12
N LEU A 671 14.05 -32.53 -2.37
CA LEU A 671 15.48 -32.76 -2.60
C LEU A 671 15.75 -33.33 -4.01
N GLN A 672 14.96 -34.31 -4.44
CA GLN A 672 15.10 -34.86 -5.79
C GLN A 672 14.83 -33.81 -6.86
N ALA A 673 13.76 -33.04 -6.73
CA ALA A 673 13.44 -31.97 -7.66
C ALA A 673 14.50 -30.85 -7.67
N ALA A 674 15.04 -30.44 -6.52
CA ALA A 674 16.16 -29.50 -6.44
C ALA A 674 17.42 -30.05 -7.15
N THR A 675 17.69 -31.34 -6.98
CA THR A 675 18.83 -32.00 -7.62
C THR A 675 18.64 -32.16 -9.12
N PHE A 676 17.40 -32.43 -9.56
CA PHE A 676 17.05 -32.43 -10.97
C PHE A 676 17.33 -31.05 -11.61
N ARG A 677 16.99 -29.94 -10.94
CA ARG A 677 17.35 -28.59 -11.41
C ARG A 677 18.86 -28.41 -11.53
N PHE A 678 19.61 -28.85 -10.52
CA PHE A 678 21.08 -28.77 -10.54
C PHE A 678 21.67 -29.58 -11.68
N ARG A 679 21.14 -30.79 -11.93
CA ARG A 679 21.53 -31.62 -13.07
C ARG A 679 21.15 -31.03 -14.42
N ARG A 680 19.99 -30.38 -14.52
CA ARG A 680 19.54 -29.72 -15.75
C ARG A 680 20.37 -28.48 -16.08
N ALA A 681 20.80 -27.72 -15.08
CA ALA A 681 21.72 -26.60 -15.26
C ALA A 681 23.13 -27.07 -15.68
N ASN A 682 23.50 -28.31 -15.32
CA ASN A 682 24.80 -28.92 -15.60
C ASN A 682 24.63 -30.26 -16.36
N PRO A 683 24.12 -30.25 -17.61
CA PRO A 683 23.70 -31.45 -18.33
C PRO A 683 24.86 -32.35 -18.81
N GLY A 684 26.12 -31.93 -18.67
CA GLY A 684 27.28 -32.61 -19.23
C GLY A 684 27.62 -32.16 -20.65
N GLY A 685 28.36 -32.99 -21.38
CA GLY A 685 28.68 -32.76 -22.80
C GLY A 685 30.06 -32.14 -23.08
N VAL A 686 30.91 -32.00 -22.07
CA VAL A 686 32.27 -31.48 -22.27
C VAL A 686 33.20 -32.58 -22.78
N THR A 687 33.81 -32.34 -23.94
CA THR A 687 34.84 -33.21 -24.52
C THR A 687 36.20 -32.91 -23.89
N LEU A 688 36.79 -33.93 -23.26
CA LEU A 688 38.16 -33.90 -22.74
C LEU A 688 39.09 -34.69 -23.66
N ASP A 689 40.36 -34.32 -23.68
CA ASP A 689 41.43 -34.98 -24.45
C ASP A 689 41.09 -35.13 -25.95
N GLY A 690 40.44 -34.12 -26.55
CA GLY A 690 40.00 -34.16 -27.95
C GLY A 690 38.97 -35.26 -28.25
N GLY A 691 38.29 -35.79 -27.23
CA GLY A 691 37.33 -36.90 -27.37
C GLY A 691 37.94 -38.29 -27.15
N ALA A 692 39.23 -38.39 -26.82
CA ALA A 692 39.84 -39.67 -26.47
C ALA A 692 39.21 -40.28 -25.20
N ARG A 693 39.12 -41.62 -25.15
CA ARG A 693 38.58 -42.34 -23.98
C ARG A 693 39.48 -42.21 -22.74
N HIS A 694 40.77 -42.03 -22.95
CA HIS A 694 41.77 -41.85 -21.90
C HIS A 694 42.75 -40.78 -22.35
N GLY A 695 43.13 -39.92 -21.41
CA GLY A 695 44.13 -38.90 -21.65
C GLY A 695 44.51 -38.22 -20.34
N ARG A 696 45.25 -37.12 -20.46
CA ARG A 696 45.81 -36.41 -19.31
C ARG A 696 44.74 -35.61 -18.58
N GLU A 697 43.87 -34.94 -19.33
CA GLU A 697 42.78 -34.12 -18.78
C GLU A 697 41.82 -35.01 -18.00
N ARG A 698 41.38 -36.11 -18.63
CA ARG A 698 40.46 -37.08 -18.01
C ARG A 698 41.04 -37.72 -16.75
N ARG A 699 42.31 -38.13 -16.77
CA ARG A 699 42.97 -38.71 -15.60
C ARG A 699 43.02 -37.73 -14.43
N PHE A 700 43.31 -36.45 -14.70
CA PHE A 700 43.34 -35.43 -13.66
C PHE A 700 41.95 -35.24 -13.03
N VAL A 701 40.91 -35.06 -13.84
CA VAL A 701 39.56 -34.82 -13.31
C VAL A 701 38.98 -36.06 -12.61
N GLU A 702 39.25 -37.27 -13.10
CA GLU A 702 38.85 -38.52 -12.43
C GLU A 702 39.56 -38.67 -11.08
N GLN A 703 40.86 -38.34 -11.01
CA GLN A 703 41.61 -38.34 -9.75
C GLN A 703 41.08 -37.29 -8.78
N TYR A 704 40.74 -36.10 -9.27
CA TYR A 704 40.12 -35.05 -8.46
C TYR A 704 38.78 -35.51 -7.89
N MET A 705 37.90 -36.09 -8.72
CA MET A 705 36.59 -36.56 -8.25
C MET A 705 36.69 -37.71 -7.23
N ALA A 706 37.75 -38.52 -7.31
CA ALA A 706 38.00 -39.58 -6.34
C ALA A 706 38.50 -39.05 -4.98
N ALA A 707 39.29 -37.98 -4.98
CA ALA A 707 39.84 -37.35 -3.78
C ALA A 707 39.97 -35.82 -3.97
N PRO A 708 38.87 -35.06 -3.80
CA PRO A 708 38.86 -33.62 -4.03
C PRO A 708 39.82 -32.90 -3.08
N SER A 709 40.65 -31.99 -3.62
CA SER A 709 41.55 -31.16 -2.83
C SER A 709 41.53 -29.69 -3.27
N GLN A 710 41.69 -28.80 -2.30
CA GLN A 710 41.73 -27.35 -2.54
C GLN A 710 42.89 -26.97 -3.48
N GLU A 711 44.08 -27.54 -3.28
CA GLU A 711 45.25 -27.24 -4.11
C GLU A 711 45.00 -27.59 -5.59
N GLN A 712 44.40 -28.75 -5.88
CA GLN A 712 44.12 -29.18 -7.25
C GLN A 712 43.19 -28.21 -7.98
N ILE A 713 42.10 -27.77 -7.33
CA ILE A 713 41.11 -26.89 -7.98
C ILE A 713 41.64 -25.46 -8.14
N GLU A 714 42.35 -24.93 -7.15
CA GLU A 714 42.98 -23.60 -7.24
C GLU A 714 44.05 -23.54 -8.33
N GLN A 715 44.86 -24.59 -8.46
CA GLN A 715 45.87 -24.67 -9.52
C GLN A 715 45.24 -24.84 -10.91
N LEU A 716 44.12 -25.57 -11.02
CA LEU A 716 43.37 -25.68 -12.27
C LEU A 716 42.76 -24.33 -12.68
N GLN A 717 42.17 -23.60 -11.73
CA GLN A 717 41.67 -22.23 -11.95
C GLN A 717 42.78 -21.26 -12.35
N LEU A 718 43.97 -21.40 -11.76
CA LEU A 718 45.11 -20.58 -12.14
C LEU A 718 45.45 -20.78 -13.63
N VAL A 719 45.46 -22.02 -14.13
CA VAL A 719 45.70 -22.32 -15.56
C VAL A 719 44.57 -21.79 -16.44
N ALA A 720 43.32 -21.96 -16.02
CA ALA A 720 42.15 -21.40 -16.68
C ALA A 720 42.15 -19.86 -16.74
N SER A 721 42.87 -19.19 -15.85
CA SER A 721 43.06 -17.72 -15.88
C SER A 721 44.32 -17.27 -16.64
N GLY A 722 44.97 -18.17 -17.38
CA GLY A 722 46.21 -17.90 -18.12
C GLY A 722 47.50 -17.97 -17.30
N GLY A 723 47.41 -18.41 -16.04
CA GLY A 723 48.56 -18.60 -15.14
C GLY A 723 49.30 -19.93 -15.36
N ARG A 724 50.49 -20.06 -14.77
CA ARG A 724 51.28 -21.32 -14.81
C ARG A 724 51.07 -22.12 -13.52
N SER A 725 50.59 -23.36 -13.65
CA SER A 725 50.46 -24.29 -12.52
C SER A 725 51.82 -24.78 -12.01
N ARG A 726 51.92 -25.00 -10.70
CA ARG A 726 53.05 -25.69 -10.06
C ARG A 726 52.90 -27.22 -10.07
N MET A 727 51.73 -27.74 -10.45
CA MET A 727 51.45 -29.16 -10.48
C MET A 727 51.91 -29.79 -11.78
N ALA A 728 52.75 -30.83 -11.70
CA ALA A 728 53.22 -31.57 -12.87
C ALA A 728 52.08 -32.19 -13.70
N SER A 729 50.96 -32.56 -13.05
CA SER A 729 49.79 -33.11 -13.72
C SER A 729 49.13 -32.12 -14.69
N LEU A 730 49.22 -30.81 -14.41
CA LEU A 730 48.67 -29.72 -15.22
C LEU A 730 49.69 -29.11 -16.21
N ALA A 731 50.93 -29.61 -16.24
CA ALA A 731 51.98 -29.05 -17.09
C ALA A 731 51.66 -29.19 -18.59
N GLY A 732 51.54 -28.09 -19.32
CA GLY A 732 51.24 -28.09 -20.75
C GLY A 732 49.75 -28.26 -21.09
N ILE A 733 48.85 -28.12 -20.12
CA ILE A 733 47.42 -27.93 -20.36
C ILE A 733 47.20 -26.44 -20.68
N ASP A 734 46.49 -26.14 -21.77
CA ASP A 734 46.13 -24.77 -22.14
C ASP A 734 44.89 -24.27 -21.38
N GLU A 735 44.65 -22.96 -21.47
CA GLU A 735 43.54 -22.25 -20.81
C GLU A 735 42.18 -22.86 -21.14
N ASN A 736 41.90 -23.13 -22.43
CA ASN A 736 40.61 -23.67 -22.87
C ASN A 736 40.41 -25.11 -22.39
N SER A 737 41.48 -25.92 -22.39
CA SER A 737 41.43 -27.26 -21.80
C SER A 737 41.19 -27.23 -20.30
N ALA A 738 41.81 -26.30 -19.57
CA ALA A 738 41.56 -26.12 -18.14
C ALA A 738 40.11 -25.69 -17.84
N ASP A 739 39.55 -24.77 -18.62
CA ASP A 739 38.14 -24.38 -18.53
C ASP A 739 37.19 -25.55 -18.77
N ARG A 740 37.47 -26.36 -19.80
CA ARG A 740 36.71 -27.59 -20.07
C ARG A 740 36.81 -28.57 -18.91
N MET A 741 37.98 -28.73 -18.29
CA MET A 741 38.14 -29.57 -17.11
C MET A 741 37.32 -29.07 -15.92
N LEU A 742 37.30 -27.75 -15.66
CA LEU A 742 36.45 -27.15 -14.61
C LEU A 742 34.97 -27.40 -14.87
N MET A 743 34.51 -27.16 -16.11
CA MET A 743 33.12 -27.41 -16.50
C MET A 743 32.77 -28.91 -16.40
N TRP A 744 33.70 -29.81 -16.74
CA TRP A 744 33.52 -31.25 -16.58
C TRP A 744 33.35 -31.63 -15.11
N ILE A 745 34.18 -31.09 -14.22
CA ILE A 745 34.10 -31.34 -12.77
C ILE A 745 32.72 -30.92 -12.23
N GLY A 746 32.23 -29.73 -12.58
CA GLY A 746 30.89 -29.27 -12.17
C GLY A 746 29.76 -30.19 -12.68
N ASN A 747 29.83 -30.58 -13.96
CA ASN A 747 28.89 -31.52 -14.56
C ASN A 747 28.90 -32.89 -13.88
N GLU A 748 30.08 -33.37 -13.50
CA GLU A 748 30.24 -34.67 -12.85
C GLU A 748 29.73 -34.64 -11.39
N HIS A 749 29.97 -33.55 -10.65
CA HIS A 749 29.32 -33.34 -9.35
C HIS A 749 27.79 -33.39 -9.48
N ALA A 750 27.20 -32.68 -10.44
CA ALA A 750 25.77 -32.69 -10.66
C ALA A 750 25.22 -34.09 -10.99
N ARG A 751 25.96 -34.88 -11.80
CA ARG A 751 25.61 -36.26 -12.13
C ARG A 751 25.65 -37.18 -10.92
N VAL A 752 26.74 -37.12 -10.14
CA VAL A 752 26.95 -37.99 -8.97
C VAL A 752 25.96 -37.65 -7.86
N VAL A 753 25.67 -36.36 -7.64
CA VAL A 753 24.64 -35.91 -6.69
C VAL A 753 23.26 -36.41 -7.11
N SER A 754 22.86 -36.24 -8.37
CA SER A 754 21.59 -36.80 -8.90
C SER A 754 21.50 -38.30 -8.66
N THR A 755 22.52 -39.05 -9.08
CA THR A 755 22.53 -40.51 -8.94
C THR A 755 22.42 -40.95 -7.48
N ALA A 756 23.08 -40.25 -6.55
CA ALA A 756 23.01 -40.58 -5.13
C ALA A 756 21.63 -40.26 -4.54
N VAL A 757 21.03 -39.13 -4.93
CA VAL A 757 19.69 -38.72 -4.48
C VAL A 757 18.62 -39.66 -5.03
N ASP A 758 18.71 -40.06 -6.29
CA ASP A 758 17.78 -41.04 -6.89
C ASP A 758 17.80 -42.37 -6.12
N ARG A 759 18.99 -42.89 -5.78
CA ARG A 759 19.11 -44.10 -4.93
C ARG A 759 18.51 -43.92 -3.53
N LEU A 760 18.65 -42.73 -2.95
CA LEU A 760 18.06 -42.42 -1.65
C LEU A 760 16.53 -42.38 -1.71
N VAL A 761 15.96 -41.82 -2.77
CA VAL A 761 14.50 -41.77 -2.97
C VAL A 761 13.94 -43.16 -3.27
N ASP A 762 14.66 -43.96 -4.05
CA ASP A 762 14.28 -45.34 -4.39
C ASP A 762 14.23 -46.24 -3.14
N ASP A 763 15.25 -46.14 -2.27
CA ASP A 763 15.34 -46.86 -1.00
C ASP A 763 15.81 -45.96 0.15
N PRO A 764 14.88 -45.20 0.77
CA PRO A 764 15.19 -44.34 1.91
C PRO A 764 15.47 -45.15 3.19
N GLY A 765 15.07 -46.42 3.23
CA GLY A 765 15.31 -47.33 4.34
C GLY A 765 16.77 -47.73 4.50
N ASN A 766 17.61 -47.51 3.49
CA ASN A 766 19.04 -47.80 3.57
C ASN A 766 19.83 -46.59 4.10
N PRO A 767 20.39 -46.65 5.33
CA PRO A 767 21.13 -45.53 5.90
C PRO A 767 22.45 -45.23 5.18
N ARG A 768 22.92 -46.11 4.28
CA ARG A 768 24.10 -45.82 3.45
C ARG A 768 23.79 -44.79 2.37
N HIS A 769 22.57 -44.77 1.81
CA HIS A 769 22.22 -43.83 0.74
C HIS A 769 22.22 -42.38 1.24
N ILE A 770 21.67 -42.10 2.43
CA ILE A 770 21.69 -40.73 2.99
C ILE A 770 23.12 -40.27 3.30
N ARG A 771 24.00 -41.20 3.72
CA ARG A 771 25.42 -40.90 3.95
C ARG A 771 26.14 -40.62 2.64
N GLU A 772 25.86 -41.41 1.61
CA GLU A 772 26.41 -41.20 0.28
C GLU A 772 26.00 -39.83 -0.26
N VAL A 773 24.71 -39.50 -0.22
CA VAL A 773 24.16 -38.18 -0.63
C VAL A 773 24.87 -37.04 0.10
N ARG A 774 24.99 -37.13 1.44
CA ARG A 774 25.72 -36.13 2.24
C ARG A 774 27.16 -35.95 1.81
N ARG A 775 27.85 -37.07 1.57
CA ARG A 775 29.26 -37.06 1.17
C ARG A 775 29.42 -36.37 -0.19
N VAL A 776 28.60 -36.74 -1.18
CA VAL A 776 28.73 -36.20 -2.54
C VAL A 776 28.30 -34.73 -2.62
N ILE A 777 27.27 -34.32 -1.87
CA ILE A 777 26.88 -32.90 -1.78
C ILE A 777 27.94 -32.10 -1.03
N SER A 778 28.51 -32.63 0.07
CA SER A 778 29.62 -31.95 0.76
C SER A 778 30.81 -31.76 -0.17
N HIS A 779 31.20 -32.77 -0.95
CA HIS A 779 32.28 -32.62 -1.92
C HIS A 779 31.97 -31.59 -3.00
N ALA A 780 30.75 -31.56 -3.53
CA ALA A 780 30.35 -30.53 -4.49
C ALA A 780 30.38 -29.11 -3.89
N ALA A 781 29.90 -28.96 -2.65
CA ALA A 781 29.95 -27.69 -1.93
C ALA A 781 31.38 -27.25 -1.62
N ASP A 782 32.25 -28.18 -1.21
CA ASP A 782 33.68 -27.92 -1.00
C ASP A 782 34.35 -27.43 -2.29
N THR A 783 34.07 -28.08 -3.42
CA THR A 783 34.56 -27.66 -4.75
C THR A 783 34.12 -26.23 -5.09
N ASP A 784 32.85 -25.88 -4.91
CA ASP A 784 32.33 -24.53 -5.18
C ASP A 784 32.94 -23.47 -4.24
N LEU A 785 33.08 -23.79 -2.96
CA LEU A 785 33.70 -22.91 -1.96
C LEU A 785 35.17 -22.65 -2.28
N TRP A 786 35.94 -23.69 -2.59
CA TRP A 786 37.35 -23.54 -2.99
C TRP A 786 37.47 -22.76 -4.29
N ALA A 787 36.63 -23.05 -5.28
CA ALA A 787 36.61 -22.36 -6.56
C ALA A 787 36.25 -20.87 -6.42
N SER A 788 35.37 -20.52 -5.48
CA SER A 788 34.95 -19.14 -5.21
C SER A 788 35.82 -18.41 -4.19
N ARG A 789 36.84 -19.08 -3.62
CA ARG A 789 37.68 -18.59 -2.52
C ARG A 789 36.87 -18.19 -1.27
N VAL A 790 35.72 -18.84 -1.07
CA VAL A 790 34.90 -18.69 0.13
C VAL A 790 35.26 -19.81 1.10
N HIS A 791 35.40 -19.48 2.39
CA HIS A 791 35.72 -20.49 3.39
C HIS A 791 34.50 -21.27 3.84
N ARG A 792 34.70 -22.58 4.08
CA ARG A 792 33.71 -23.42 4.72
C ARG A 792 33.48 -22.93 6.15
N THR A 793 32.21 -22.79 6.50
CA THR A 793 31.74 -22.48 7.86
C THR A 793 30.87 -23.63 8.35
N PRO A 794 30.51 -23.67 9.66
CA PRO A 794 29.59 -24.67 10.17
C PRO A 794 28.19 -24.63 9.53
N TRP A 795 27.84 -23.53 8.86
CA TRP A 795 26.47 -23.21 8.46
C TRP A 795 26.22 -23.24 6.95
N ASN A 796 27.27 -23.18 6.11
CA ASN A 796 27.16 -23.01 4.65
C ASN A 796 27.44 -24.27 3.82
N ALA A 797 27.69 -25.41 4.48
CA ALA A 797 27.90 -26.68 3.81
C ALA A 797 27.45 -27.83 4.70
N PRO A 798 26.84 -28.89 4.14
CA PRO A 798 26.40 -30.02 4.94
C PRO A 798 27.61 -30.74 5.51
N GLN A 799 27.56 -31.07 6.80
CA GLN A 799 28.65 -31.80 7.45
C GLN A 799 28.84 -33.17 6.79
N PRO A 800 30.09 -33.62 6.57
CA PRO A 800 30.35 -34.96 6.05
C PRO A 800 29.78 -36.01 7.00
N PRO A 801 29.36 -37.18 6.50
CA PRO A 801 28.82 -38.22 7.35
C PRO A 801 29.88 -38.73 8.34
N GLY A 802 29.53 -38.80 9.62
CA GLY A 802 30.39 -39.39 10.65
C GLY A 802 30.49 -40.92 10.56
N THR A 803 31.45 -41.49 11.28
CA THR A 803 31.72 -42.95 11.33
C THR A 803 30.76 -43.73 12.23
N ASN A 804 29.87 -43.04 12.94
CA ASN A 804 28.93 -43.65 13.89
C ASN A 804 28.05 -44.74 13.23
N PRO A 805 27.66 -45.79 13.97
CA PRO A 805 26.70 -46.77 13.46
C PRO A 805 25.35 -46.08 13.14
N PRO A 806 24.63 -46.51 12.10
CA PRO A 806 23.32 -45.95 11.78
C PRO A 806 22.31 -46.28 12.88
N ASN A 807 21.32 -45.40 13.06
CA ASN A 807 20.25 -45.61 14.03
C ASN A 807 19.53 -46.94 13.73
N PRO A 808 19.37 -47.86 14.71
CA PRO A 808 18.73 -49.15 14.48
C PRO A 808 17.30 -49.04 13.97
N ASN A 809 16.59 -47.95 14.27
CA ASN A 809 15.23 -47.70 13.82
C ASN A 809 15.13 -47.10 12.40
N TRP A 810 16.26 -46.70 11.80
CA TRP A 810 16.29 -46.03 10.49
C TRP A 810 15.53 -46.81 9.42
N ARG A 811 15.87 -48.10 9.26
CA ARG A 811 15.28 -48.95 8.23
C ARG A 811 13.76 -49.04 8.36
N ARG A 812 13.25 -49.14 9.58
CA ARG A 812 11.81 -49.28 9.85
C ARG A 812 11.08 -47.98 9.54
N GLU A 813 11.54 -46.85 10.11
CA GLU A 813 10.84 -45.58 9.99
C GLU A 813 10.99 -44.97 8.59
N MET A 814 12.20 -44.94 8.03
CA MET A 814 12.40 -44.44 6.66
C MET A 814 11.85 -45.39 5.60
N GLY A 815 11.71 -46.68 5.90
CA GLY A 815 10.93 -47.60 5.07
C GLY A 815 9.43 -47.24 4.99
N ARG A 816 8.86 -46.60 6.03
CA ARG A 816 7.49 -46.03 5.97
C ARG A 816 7.45 -44.81 5.06
N VAL A 817 8.46 -43.95 5.16
CA VAL A 817 8.61 -42.77 4.28
C VAL A 817 8.69 -43.19 2.81
N GLY A 818 9.49 -44.21 2.48
CA GLY A 818 9.59 -44.72 1.10
C GLY A 818 8.27 -45.22 0.51
N ARG A 819 7.35 -45.73 1.34
CA ARG A 819 6.00 -46.12 0.89
C ARG A 819 5.04 -44.94 0.69
N ARG A 820 5.38 -43.75 1.19
CA ARG A 820 4.59 -42.52 1.01
C ARG A 820 5.08 -41.68 -0.16
N ILE A 821 6.35 -41.86 -0.55
CA ILE A 821 6.94 -41.18 -1.71
C ILE A 821 6.31 -41.65 -3.03
N ARG A 822 6.07 -42.96 -3.12
CA ARG A 822 5.38 -43.63 -4.23
C ARG A 822 3.88 -43.65 -3.96
#